data_AF-A0A239NXP4-F1
#
_entry.id   AF-A0A239NXP4-F1
#
_cell.length_a   1.000
_cell.length_b   1.000
_cell.length_c   1.000
_cell.angle_alpha   90.00
_cell.angle_beta   90.00
_cell.angle_gamma   90.00
#
_symmetry.space_group_name_H-M   'P 1'
#
loop_
_entity.id
_entity.type
_entity.pdbx_description
1 polymer ?
#
loop_
_entity_poly.entity_id
_entity_poly.type
_entity_poly.pdbx_seq_one_letter_code
_entity_poly.pdbx_strand_id
1 'polypeptide(L)'
;MTDPDPDPRFGELSEAERGLLEAAATGAWAEVRAGGADADRQVRAGLLAGLLTGERTPEGGRPRAVKLRGARITGALDLEAAELACPLLLDGCRFEEPLVLREATAPSVRLPGCDVPELIADQLRTTGNLELNRGFTAARVHLTGADIGGTVDLSDAALHASAAPALLADGLTVAQDMLCRNLSVQGEARLRGASINGTMALDKARLDAPGAAALAAARLTVGHDAFCRDLSANGEVRLPGARIGGRLDLTRARLTGAGAAALTADHLAVDDGVLAEGMSSDGEVRLTGARIGGTLILAGARLSNSGARALSGEGLAVDQDLYATGGFHAEGEVQLVRARIGGALNLDDAVLANPGGQAWTADALTIEQSAYCRRLSVEGEVRLVGARIGGVADFSGARLADPGRRALYAVRLSVDGDLLCRRGFTAEGGLQLSGVRVGGHIELADAVLTRPRRQALDLAFATAQALILRPRHAPEGLINLTGTQVGTYEDDHRTWPATLLLQGFTYDTLTGDADVRSRLRWASRHRGGYNPQIYDQLAAAYRRTGHEEAARQVAIAKQWRRRKVLRPPGKLANWLLYLTVGYGYRTWLAALWLAALLALGTQVFDPGQMTRAATPAPSFSALGYTLDVLLPIGDLGQQKAWQPDGAAQYWSWAFIAAGWILSTAVVAGLTGVLKRN
;
A
#
# COMPACT_ATOMS: atom_id res chain seq x y z
N MET A 1 -64.90 46.39 19.81
CA MET A 1 -63.92 47.05 18.93
C MET A 1 -64.13 46.48 17.55
N THR A 2 -64.78 47.25 16.70
CA THR A 2 -65.17 46.93 15.32
C THR A 2 -63.95 47.05 14.42
N ASP A 3 -63.70 46.01 13.63
CA ASP A 3 -62.69 45.92 12.57
C ASP A 3 -62.80 47.17 11.66
N PRO A 4 -61.74 48.00 11.52
CA PRO A 4 -61.78 49.15 10.63
C PRO A 4 -61.67 48.65 9.18
N ASP A 5 -62.84 48.48 8.56
CA ASP A 5 -63.08 48.06 7.18
C ASP A 5 -62.74 46.58 6.90
N PRO A 6 -63.72 45.65 6.94
CA PRO A 6 -63.45 44.25 6.64
C PRO A 6 -63.02 44.13 5.18
N ASP A 7 -61.75 43.78 4.95
CA ASP A 7 -61.25 43.47 3.62
C ASP A 7 -62.20 42.42 2.99
N PRO A 8 -62.88 42.73 1.88
CA PRO A 8 -63.91 41.87 1.31
C PRO A 8 -63.37 40.49 0.88
N ARG A 9 -62.03 40.36 0.77
CA ARG A 9 -61.35 39.08 0.49
C ARG A 9 -61.40 38.10 1.66
N PHE A 10 -61.60 38.57 2.90
CA PHE A 10 -61.47 37.76 4.11
C PHE A 10 -62.72 37.72 5.00
N GLY A 11 -63.76 38.53 4.79
CA GLY A 11 -64.95 38.50 5.66
C GLY A 11 -64.60 38.64 7.15
N GLU A 12 -65.31 37.95 8.06
CA GLU A 12 -64.96 37.96 9.49
C GLU A 12 -63.65 37.21 9.78
N LEU A 13 -62.73 37.85 10.51
CA LEU A 13 -61.47 37.26 10.93
C LEU A 13 -61.65 36.32 12.15
N SER A 14 -60.94 35.20 12.16
CA SER A 14 -60.87 34.30 13.31
C SER A 14 -60.14 34.94 14.50
N GLU A 15 -60.25 34.37 15.70
CA GLU A 15 -59.50 34.86 16.88
C GLU A 15 -57.97 34.79 16.65
N ALA A 16 -57.49 33.72 16.02
CA ALA A 16 -56.09 33.56 15.65
C ALA A 16 -55.62 34.62 14.64
N GLU A 17 -56.46 34.94 13.65
CA GLU A 17 -56.16 35.96 12.62
C GLU A 17 -56.11 37.38 13.21
N ARG A 18 -57.02 37.70 14.12
CA ARG A 18 -57.01 38.99 14.86
C ARG A 18 -55.75 39.11 15.73
N GLY A 19 -55.44 38.07 16.50
CA GLY A 19 -54.22 38.04 17.31
C GLY A 19 -52.95 38.16 16.47
N LEU A 20 -52.93 37.58 15.27
CA LEU A 20 -51.83 37.73 14.31
C LEU A 20 -51.69 39.18 13.82
N LEU A 21 -52.80 39.83 13.47
CA LEU A 21 -52.80 41.23 13.01
C LEU A 21 -52.20 42.16 14.09
N GLU A 22 -52.63 42.01 15.35
CA GLU A 22 -52.12 42.79 16.48
C GLU A 22 -50.62 42.52 16.75
N ALA A 23 -50.23 41.24 16.71
CA ALA A 23 -48.85 40.82 16.96
C ALA A 23 -47.89 41.30 15.85
N ALA A 24 -48.35 41.37 14.59
CA ALA A 24 -47.53 41.76 13.44
C ALA A 24 -47.01 43.20 13.53
N ALA A 25 -47.78 44.13 14.13
CA ALA A 25 -47.34 45.52 14.36
C ALA A 25 -46.18 45.61 15.36
N THR A 26 -46.22 44.80 16.42
CA THR A 26 -45.24 44.83 17.51
C THR A 26 -44.04 43.89 17.26
N GLY A 27 -44.21 42.88 16.41
CA GLY A 27 -43.26 41.79 16.21
C GLY A 27 -43.29 40.74 17.34
N ALA A 28 -44.37 40.72 18.14
CA ALA A 28 -44.62 39.70 19.15
C ALA A 28 -45.07 38.37 18.51
N TRP A 29 -45.09 37.29 19.29
CA TRP A 29 -45.64 36.00 18.83
C TRP A 29 -47.17 36.00 18.95
N ALA A 30 -47.85 35.63 17.87
CA ALA A 30 -49.25 35.21 17.95
C ALA A 30 -49.32 33.71 18.28
N GLU A 31 -49.92 33.36 19.41
CA GLU A 31 -50.03 31.97 19.86
C GLU A 31 -51.46 31.45 19.72
N VAL A 32 -51.61 30.35 18.99
CA VAL A 32 -52.88 29.63 18.90
C VAL A 32 -52.98 28.64 20.05
N ARG A 33 -53.88 28.92 21.02
CA ARG A 33 -54.03 28.11 22.24
C ARG A 33 -54.56 26.71 21.94
N ALA A 34 -53.91 25.69 22.48
CA ALA A 34 -54.37 24.30 22.44
C ALA A 34 -55.59 24.13 23.37
N GLY A 35 -56.79 24.32 22.82
CA GLY A 35 -58.06 24.16 23.56
C GLY A 35 -59.32 24.66 22.84
N GLY A 36 -59.19 25.54 21.85
CA GLY A 36 -60.31 26.04 21.03
C GLY A 36 -60.81 25.04 19.99
N ALA A 37 -61.97 25.31 19.37
CA ALA A 37 -62.50 24.52 18.26
C ALA A 37 -61.52 24.55 17.07
N ASP A 38 -61.59 23.56 16.17
CA ASP A 38 -60.67 23.44 15.04
C ASP A 38 -60.73 24.64 14.07
N ALA A 39 -61.86 25.37 14.05
CA ALA A 39 -62.02 26.63 13.32
C ALA A 39 -61.22 27.80 13.94
N ASP A 40 -61.04 27.82 15.26
CA ASP A 40 -60.32 28.90 15.98
C ASP A 40 -58.80 28.79 15.85
N ARG A 41 -58.32 27.70 15.25
CA ARG A 41 -56.90 27.43 15.00
C ARG A 41 -56.47 27.70 13.56
N GLN A 42 -57.42 28.10 12.71
CA GLN A 42 -57.18 28.38 11.31
C GLN A 42 -56.71 29.81 11.11
N VAL A 43 -55.65 29.94 10.32
CA VAL A 43 -55.18 31.22 9.77
C VAL A 43 -55.12 31.06 8.27
N ARG A 44 -55.85 31.90 7.54
CA ARG A 44 -55.86 31.83 6.08
C ARG A 44 -54.53 32.31 5.50
N ALA A 45 -54.02 31.57 4.53
CA ALA A 45 -52.79 31.89 3.83
C ALA A 45 -52.79 33.30 3.21
N GLY A 46 -53.93 33.74 2.66
CA GLY A 46 -54.04 35.09 2.09
C GLY A 46 -53.82 36.22 3.11
N LEU A 47 -54.14 36.01 4.39
CA LEU A 47 -53.84 36.99 5.44
C LEU A 47 -52.32 37.10 5.67
N LEU A 48 -51.65 35.95 5.75
CA LEU A 48 -50.19 35.90 5.85
C LEU A 48 -49.54 36.57 4.65
N ALA A 49 -49.99 36.25 3.43
CA ALA A 49 -49.50 36.85 2.21
C ALA A 49 -49.65 38.38 2.23
N GLY A 50 -50.84 38.90 2.57
CA GLY A 50 -51.08 40.34 2.62
C GLY A 50 -50.21 41.06 3.66
N LEU A 51 -49.98 40.47 4.83
CA LEU A 51 -49.06 41.01 5.83
C LEU A 51 -47.61 41.00 5.35
N LEU A 52 -47.19 39.90 4.71
CA LEU A 52 -45.83 39.70 4.25
C LEU A 52 -45.47 40.60 3.06
N THR A 53 -46.39 40.85 2.12
CA THR A 53 -46.19 41.74 0.96
C THR A 53 -46.46 43.20 1.28
N GLY A 54 -47.03 43.50 2.45
CA GLY A 54 -47.44 44.84 2.85
C GLY A 54 -48.71 45.34 2.17
N GLU A 55 -49.42 44.50 1.41
CA GLU A 55 -50.78 44.78 0.92
C GLU A 55 -51.77 45.00 2.08
N ARG A 56 -51.50 44.38 3.23
CA ARG A 56 -52.24 44.57 4.46
C ARG A 56 -51.31 45.05 5.56
N THR A 57 -51.65 46.18 6.16
CA THR A 57 -50.90 46.77 7.27
C THR A 57 -51.67 46.62 8.58
N PRO A 58 -51.02 46.14 9.66
CA PRO A 58 -51.63 46.14 10.99
C PRO A 58 -51.80 47.57 11.53
N GLU A 59 -52.62 47.73 12.58
CA GLU A 59 -52.80 49.02 13.25
C GLU A 59 -51.45 49.52 13.79
N GLY A 60 -50.95 50.65 13.24
CA GLY A 60 -49.66 51.22 13.62
C GLY A 60 -48.55 51.17 12.55
N GLY A 61 -48.81 50.63 11.35
CA GLY A 61 -47.93 50.79 10.18
C GLY A 61 -47.46 49.48 9.55
N ARG A 62 -46.26 49.48 8.94
CA ARG A 62 -45.71 48.27 8.30
C ARG A 62 -45.40 47.18 9.34
N PRO A 63 -45.68 45.90 9.04
CA PRO A 63 -45.42 44.82 9.98
C PRO A 63 -43.92 44.68 10.26
N ARG A 64 -43.57 44.45 11.52
CA ARG A 64 -42.17 44.29 11.96
C ARG A 64 -41.66 42.87 11.75
N ALA A 65 -42.53 41.88 11.96
CA ALA A 65 -42.32 40.46 11.69
C ALA A 65 -43.67 39.75 11.74
N VAL A 66 -43.84 38.73 10.91
CA VAL A 66 -44.99 37.80 10.99
C VAL A 66 -44.54 36.60 11.81
N LYS A 67 -45.00 36.53 13.07
CA LYS A 67 -44.66 35.45 14.01
C LYS A 67 -45.91 34.72 14.49
N LEU A 68 -46.00 33.43 14.21
CA LEU A 68 -47.17 32.62 14.53
C LEU A 68 -46.78 31.23 15.05
N ARG A 69 -47.45 30.76 16.10
CA ARG A 69 -47.19 29.45 16.70
C ARG A 69 -48.44 28.58 16.76
N GLY A 70 -48.31 27.32 16.36
CA GLY A 70 -49.32 26.28 16.57
C GLY A 70 -50.57 26.36 15.67
N ALA A 71 -50.52 27.15 14.59
CA ALA A 71 -51.68 27.38 13.72
C ALA A 71 -51.80 26.34 12.60
N ARG A 72 -53.02 26.14 12.11
CA ARG A 72 -53.30 25.45 10.84
C ARG A 72 -53.47 26.50 9.73
N ILE A 73 -52.62 26.45 8.72
CA ILE A 73 -52.64 27.36 7.58
C ILE A 73 -53.53 26.77 6.49
N THR A 74 -54.59 27.49 6.15
CA THR A 74 -55.59 27.06 5.15
C THR A 74 -55.45 27.86 3.85
N GLY A 75 -55.57 27.18 2.71
CA GLY A 75 -55.31 27.74 1.37
C GLY A 75 -53.82 27.78 1.00
N ALA A 76 -53.54 28.02 -0.29
CA ALA A 76 -52.19 28.19 -0.81
C ALA A 76 -51.52 29.48 -0.29
N LEU A 77 -50.39 29.35 0.40
CA LEU A 77 -49.49 30.47 0.68
C LEU A 77 -48.50 30.60 -0.48
N ASP A 78 -48.92 31.36 -1.48
CA ASP A 78 -48.12 31.67 -2.65
C ASP A 78 -47.51 33.07 -2.53
N LEU A 79 -46.17 33.10 -2.44
CA LEU A 79 -45.34 34.30 -2.35
C LEU A 79 -44.34 34.33 -3.51
N GLU A 80 -44.68 33.69 -4.63
CA GLU A 80 -43.85 33.70 -5.84
C GLU A 80 -43.48 35.12 -6.26
N ALA A 81 -42.19 35.34 -6.51
CA ALA A 81 -41.59 36.61 -6.90
C ALA A 81 -41.89 37.78 -5.94
N ALA A 82 -42.36 37.50 -4.73
CA ALA A 82 -42.70 38.53 -3.76
C ALA A 82 -41.47 39.06 -3.02
N GLU A 83 -41.47 40.36 -2.70
CA GLU A 83 -40.53 40.96 -1.76
C GLU A 83 -41.21 41.06 -0.38
N LEU A 84 -40.74 40.25 0.57
CA LEU A 84 -41.30 40.21 1.91
C LEU A 84 -40.84 41.44 2.70
N ALA A 85 -41.80 42.25 3.14
CA ALA A 85 -41.58 43.48 3.90
C ALA A 85 -40.97 43.22 5.29
N CYS A 86 -41.09 42.00 5.82
CA CYS A 86 -40.58 41.64 7.15
C CYS A 86 -40.27 40.12 7.26
N PRO A 87 -39.54 39.68 8.31
CA PRO A 87 -39.27 38.27 8.56
C PRO A 87 -40.53 37.41 8.75
N LEU A 88 -40.51 36.19 8.21
CA LEU A 88 -41.53 35.15 8.43
C LEU A 88 -41.03 34.12 9.45
N LEU A 89 -41.74 33.95 10.56
CA LEU A 89 -41.45 32.95 11.59
C LEU A 89 -42.70 32.17 11.98
N LEU A 90 -42.77 30.90 11.60
CA LEU A 90 -43.86 30.00 11.94
C LEU A 90 -43.31 28.84 12.78
N ASP A 91 -43.85 28.62 13.97
CA ASP A 91 -43.34 27.62 14.93
C ASP A 91 -44.41 26.56 15.21
N GLY A 92 -44.18 25.32 14.80
CA GLY A 92 -45.15 24.24 15.00
C GLY A 92 -46.48 24.43 14.25
N CYS A 93 -46.47 25.09 13.09
CA CYS A 93 -47.66 25.28 12.26
C CYS A 93 -47.83 24.15 11.23
N ARG A 94 -49.07 23.82 10.86
CA ARG A 94 -49.38 22.82 9.82
C ARG A 94 -50.00 23.48 8.59
N PHE A 95 -49.53 23.11 7.41
CA PHE A 95 -50.06 23.60 6.14
C PHE A 95 -50.94 22.54 5.46
N GLU A 96 -52.04 22.98 4.84
CA GLU A 96 -52.89 22.11 4.01
C GLU A 96 -52.38 22.01 2.56
N GLU A 97 -51.74 23.07 2.07
CA GLU A 97 -51.22 23.20 0.71
C GLU A 97 -49.72 23.53 0.70
N PRO A 98 -49.00 23.34 -0.43
CA PRO A 98 -47.59 23.71 -0.54
C PRO A 98 -47.32 25.19 -0.21
N LEU A 99 -46.15 25.46 0.38
CA LEU A 99 -45.63 26.81 0.59
C LEU A 99 -44.75 27.21 -0.60
N VAL A 100 -45.16 28.22 -1.37
CA VAL A 100 -44.43 28.71 -2.55
C VAL A 100 -43.71 30.01 -2.21
N LEU A 101 -42.39 29.98 -2.34
CA LEU A 101 -41.42 31.07 -2.16
C LEU A 101 -40.49 31.19 -3.37
N ARG A 102 -40.91 30.68 -4.54
CA ARG A 102 -40.11 30.70 -5.77
C ARG A 102 -39.77 32.14 -6.14
N GLU A 103 -38.49 32.42 -6.40
CA GLU A 103 -37.99 33.76 -6.77
C GLU A 103 -38.32 34.88 -5.74
N ALA A 104 -38.76 34.52 -4.54
CA ALA A 104 -39.07 35.49 -3.49
C ALA A 104 -37.79 36.09 -2.88
N THR A 105 -37.91 37.30 -2.32
CA THR A 105 -36.85 37.91 -1.50
C THR A 105 -37.38 38.13 -0.09
N ALA A 106 -36.65 37.68 0.94
CA ALA A 106 -37.09 37.80 2.32
C ALA A 106 -35.97 38.12 3.31
N PRO A 107 -36.23 38.90 4.39
CA PRO A 107 -35.24 39.10 5.44
C PRO A 107 -34.76 37.79 6.08
N SER A 108 -35.70 36.90 6.43
CA SER A 108 -35.44 35.51 6.86
C SER A 108 -36.73 34.70 6.82
N VAL A 109 -36.63 33.39 6.61
CA VAL A 109 -37.76 32.45 6.65
C VAL A 109 -37.46 31.37 7.68
N ARG A 110 -38.31 31.23 8.69
CA ARG A 110 -38.11 30.27 9.78
C ARG A 110 -39.39 29.48 10.00
N LEU A 111 -39.31 28.16 9.83
CA LEU A 111 -40.42 27.22 9.93
C LEU A 111 -40.11 26.08 10.94
N PRO A 112 -39.54 26.36 12.13
CA PRO A 112 -39.20 25.30 13.08
C PRO A 112 -40.43 24.46 13.47
N GLY A 113 -40.29 23.13 13.41
CA GLY A 113 -41.35 22.19 13.79
C GLY A 113 -42.60 22.25 12.93
N CYS A 114 -42.59 22.97 11.80
CA CYS A 114 -43.73 23.05 10.91
C CYS A 114 -43.90 21.78 10.07
N ASP A 115 -45.14 21.46 9.74
CA ASP A 115 -45.54 20.34 8.88
C ASP A 115 -46.08 20.90 7.57
N VAL A 116 -45.28 20.79 6.49
CA VAL A 116 -45.56 21.39 5.19
C VAL A 116 -45.61 20.28 4.14
N PRO A 117 -46.67 20.15 3.32
CA PRO A 117 -46.70 19.15 2.25
C PRO A 117 -45.46 19.25 1.34
N GLU A 118 -45.16 20.47 0.90
CA GLU A 118 -44.00 20.78 0.06
C GLU A 118 -43.59 22.25 0.24
N LEU A 119 -42.27 22.48 0.26
CA LEU A 119 -41.67 23.82 0.26
C LEU A 119 -41.01 24.09 -1.09
N ILE A 120 -41.54 25.05 -1.85
CA ILE A 120 -41.03 25.45 -3.16
C ILE A 120 -40.29 26.78 -3.02
N ALA A 121 -38.99 26.76 -2.78
CA ALA A 121 -38.16 27.94 -2.57
C ALA A 121 -37.00 28.02 -3.59
N ASP A 122 -37.26 27.59 -4.83
CA ASP A 122 -36.32 27.73 -5.94
C ASP A 122 -36.00 29.22 -6.19
N GLN A 123 -34.72 29.56 -6.29
CA GLN A 123 -34.22 30.93 -6.44
C GLN A 123 -34.65 31.90 -5.32
N LEU A 124 -35.05 31.40 -4.15
CA LEU A 124 -35.30 32.23 -2.96
C LEU A 124 -34.03 32.99 -2.58
N ARG A 125 -34.17 34.30 -2.34
CA ARG A 125 -33.10 35.14 -1.81
C ARG A 125 -33.41 35.55 -0.39
N THR A 126 -32.48 35.34 0.53
CA THR A 126 -32.63 35.85 1.89
C THR A 126 -31.40 36.62 2.37
N THR A 127 -31.62 37.66 3.18
CA THR A 127 -30.49 38.33 3.85
C THR A 127 -30.01 37.58 5.10
N GLY A 128 -30.90 36.80 5.71
CA GLY A 128 -30.67 36.05 6.94
C GLY A 128 -30.87 34.56 6.76
N ASN A 129 -31.33 33.89 7.82
CA ASN A 129 -31.39 32.42 7.87
C ASN A 129 -32.62 31.86 7.16
N LEU A 130 -32.46 30.63 6.67
CA LEU A 130 -33.54 29.70 6.36
C LEU A 130 -33.53 28.58 7.43
N GLU A 131 -34.49 28.60 8.35
CA GLU A 131 -34.56 27.63 9.46
C GLU A 131 -35.72 26.66 9.22
N LEU A 132 -35.41 25.40 8.95
CA LEU A 132 -36.32 24.27 8.72
C LEU A 132 -35.99 23.15 9.72
N ASN A 133 -35.87 23.50 11.01
CA ASN A 133 -35.33 22.63 12.06
C ASN A 133 -36.39 22.20 13.10
N ARG A 134 -35.96 21.59 14.21
CA ARG A 134 -36.81 21.25 15.37
C ARG A 134 -38.05 20.42 15.02
N GLY A 135 -37.86 19.38 14.19
CA GLY A 135 -38.95 18.48 13.79
C GLY A 135 -39.77 18.97 12.61
N PHE A 136 -39.23 19.88 11.78
CA PHE A 136 -39.84 20.25 10.50
C PHE A 136 -40.06 19.00 9.63
N THR A 137 -41.25 18.86 9.05
CA THR A 137 -41.60 17.76 8.15
C THR A 137 -42.06 18.28 6.80
N ALA A 138 -41.55 17.65 5.74
CA ALA A 138 -42.07 17.86 4.39
C ALA A 138 -41.91 16.64 3.50
N ALA A 139 -42.71 16.52 2.45
CA ALA A 139 -42.43 15.52 1.42
C ALA A 139 -41.22 15.96 0.58
N ARG A 140 -41.19 17.24 0.19
CA ARG A 140 -40.14 17.81 -0.65
C ARG A 140 -39.76 19.23 -0.23
N VAL A 141 -38.47 19.54 -0.36
CA VAL A 141 -37.91 20.88 -0.18
C VAL A 141 -37.09 21.25 -1.41
N HIS A 142 -37.52 22.30 -2.10
CA HIS A 142 -36.86 22.83 -3.29
C HIS A 142 -36.15 24.15 -2.94
N LEU A 143 -34.86 24.22 -3.25
CA LEU A 143 -33.92 25.29 -2.97
C LEU A 143 -32.97 25.50 -4.16
N THR A 144 -33.39 25.10 -5.37
CA THR A 144 -32.53 25.14 -6.55
C THR A 144 -32.16 26.58 -6.86
N GLY A 145 -30.87 26.88 -6.90
CA GLY A 145 -30.36 28.23 -7.13
C GLY A 145 -30.74 29.27 -6.08
N ALA A 146 -31.22 28.85 -4.89
CA ALA A 146 -31.48 29.77 -3.79
C ALA A 146 -30.17 30.39 -3.26
N ASP A 147 -30.27 31.61 -2.74
CA ASP A 147 -29.16 32.41 -2.21
C ASP A 147 -29.50 32.85 -0.79
N ILE A 148 -28.88 32.19 0.18
CA ILE A 148 -29.16 32.35 1.61
C ILE A 148 -28.02 33.12 2.26
N GLY A 149 -28.28 34.38 2.61
CA GLY A 149 -27.31 35.30 3.23
C GLY A 149 -26.90 34.93 4.66
N GLY A 150 -27.61 33.99 5.29
CA GLY A 150 -27.28 33.43 6.60
C GLY A 150 -27.03 31.92 6.56
N THR A 151 -27.52 31.23 7.58
CA THR A 151 -27.44 29.77 7.76
C THR A 151 -28.67 29.08 7.16
N VAL A 152 -28.46 27.92 6.54
CA VAL A 152 -29.55 26.96 6.26
C VAL A 152 -29.52 25.90 7.36
N ASP A 153 -30.58 25.81 8.16
CA ASP A 153 -30.68 24.84 9.25
C ASP A 153 -31.83 23.85 9.03
N LEU A 154 -31.48 22.63 8.65
CA LEU A 154 -32.33 21.45 8.47
C LEU A 154 -32.14 20.44 9.63
N SER A 155 -31.58 20.87 10.77
CA SER A 155 -31.32 19.96 11.88
C SER A 155 -32.63 19.42 12.48
N ASP A 156 -32.66 18.12 12.73
CA ASP A 156 -33.83 17.38 13.20
C ASP A 156 -35.04 17.44 12.25
N ALA A 157 -34.85 17.80 10.98
CA ALA A 157 -35.90 17.76 9.97
C ALA A 157 -36.10 16.34 9.43
N ALA A 158 -37.30 16.05 8.92
CA ALA A 158 -37.62 14.78 8.29
C ALA A 158 -38.33 14.98 6.93
N LEU A 159 -37.63 14.60 5.86
CA LEU A 159 -38.08 14.72 4.48
C LEU A 159 -38.46 13.35 3.93
N HIS A 160 -39.69 13.20 3.44
CA HIS A 160 -40.24 11.88 3.05
C HIS A 160 -40.81 11.91 1.62
N ALA A 161 -39.99 11.56 0.62
CA ALA A 161 -40.42 11.40 -0.76
C ALA A 161 -40.31 9.92 -1.19
N SER A 162 -41.38 9.38 -1.79
CA SER A 162 -41.44 7.96 -2.18
C SER A 162 -40.92 7.66 -3.60
N ALA A 163 -40.89 8.65 -4.49
CA ALA A 163 -40.56 8.45 -5.91
C ALA A 163 -39.74 9.58 -6.57
N ALA A 164 -39.38 10.62 -5.82
CA ALA A 164 -38.69 11.81 -6.31
C ALA A 164 -37.60 12.25 -5.31
N PRO A 165 -36.65 13.11 -5.70
CA PRO A 165 -35.73 13.73 -4.75
C PRO A 165 -36.50 14.49 -3.66
N ALA A 166 -36.13 14.26 -2.40
CA ALA A 166 -36.74 14.88 -1.24
C ALA A 166 -36.14 16.26 -0.94
N LEU A 167 -34.84 16.44 -1.24
CA LEU A 167 -34.15 17.72 -1.13
C LEU A 167 -33.51 18.08 -2.48
N LEU A 168 -33.95 19.18 -3.08
CA LEU A 168 -33.43 19.73 -4.33
C LEU A 168 -32.72 21.05 -4.04
N ALA A 169 -31.40 21.03 -3.92
CA ALA A 169 -30.58 22.20 -3.60
C ALA A 169 -29.41 22.35 -4.58
N ASP A 170 -29.65 22.01 -5.86
CA ASP A 170 -28.66 22.18 -6.92
C ASP A 170 -28.39 23.68 -7.12
N GLY A 171 -27.11 24.08 -7.08
CA GLY A 171 -26.70 25.49 -7.18
C GLY A 171 -27.04 26.37 -5.97
N LEU A 172 -27.46 25.80 -4.84
CA LEU A 172 -27.71 26.53 -3.59
C LEU A 172 -26.43 27.27 -3.14
N THR A 173 -26.57 28.55 -2.80
CA THR A 173 -25.51 29.34 -2.15
C THR A 173 -25.90 29.63 -0.70
N VAL A 174 -25.00 29.33 0.23
CA VAL A 174 -25.15 29.60 1.66
C VAL A 174 -23.97 30.43 2.12
N ALA A 175 -24.23 31.64 2.59
CA ALA A 175 -23.19 32.59 2.99
C ALA A 175 -22.51 32.19 4.31
N GLN A 176 -23.18 31.41 5.16
CA GLN A 176 -22.61 30.83 6.38
C GLN A 176 -22.71 29.29 6.33
N ASP A 177 -23.25 28.68 7.39
CA ASP A 177 -23.26 27.23 7.56
C ASP A 177 -24.50 26.56 6.96
N MET A 178 -24.35 25.29 6.57
CA MET A 178 -25.46 24.39 6.31
C MET A 178 -25.51 23.31 7.38
N LEU A 179 -26.48 23.41 8.28
CA LEU A 179 -26.65 22.51 9.41
C LEU A 179 -27.74 21.47 9.09
N CYS A 180 -27.38 20.20 9.11
CA CYS A 180 -28.25 19.06 8.78
C CYS A 180 -28.09 17.95 9.84
N ARG A 181 -27.92 18.33 11.12
CA ARG A 181 -27.67 17.36 12.19
C ARG A 181 -28.93 16.55 12.47
N ASN A 182 -28.80 15.23 12.59
CA ASN A 182 -29.93 14.30 12.72
C ASN A 182 -30.99 14.43 11.60
N LEU A 183 -30.65 15.01 10.45
CA LEU A 183 -31.57 15.10 9.30
C LEU A 183 -31.95 13.69 8.83
N SER A 184 -33.25 13.45 8.61
CA SER A 184 -33.75 12.22 8.00
C SER A 184 -34.28 12.53 6.60
N VAL A 185 -33.72 11.89 5.58
CA VAL A 185 -34.18 12.01 4.19
C VAL A 185 -34.51 10.62 3.66
N GLN A 186 -35.77 10.41 3.29
CA GLN A 186 -36.20 9.28 2.46
C GLN A 186 -36.39 9.79 1.03
N GLY A 187 -35.56 9.30 0.10
CA GLY A 187 -35.40 9.84 -1.25
C GLY A 187 -34.04 10.52 -1.45
N GLU A 188 -33.73 10.91 -2.69
CA GLU A 188 -32.44 11.53 -3.02
C GLU A 188 -32.31 12.94 -2.39
N ALA A 189 -31.13 13.27 -1.85
CA ALA A 189 -30.71 14.63 -1.53
C ALA A 189 -29.72 15.15 -2.58
N ARG A 190 -30.05 16.25 -3.26
CA ARG A 190 -29.26 16.83 -4.35
C ARG A 190 -28.69 18.20 -3.97
N LEU A 191 -27.38 18.34 -4.10
CA LEU A 191 -26.59 19.53 -3.73
C LEU A 191 -25.51 19.79 -4.80
N ARG A 192 -25.81 19.54 -6.07
CA ARG A 192 -24.83 19.63 -7.15
C ARG A 192 -24.44 21.08 -7.38
N GLY A 193 -23.15 21.37 -7.36
CA GLY A 193 -22.62 22.72 -7.52
C GLY A 193 -23.08 23.69 -6.42
N ALA A 194 -23.58 23.20 -5.29
CA ALA A 194 -23.88 24.05 -4.16
C ALA A 194 -22.59 24.64 -3.57
N SER A 195 -22.67 25.86 -3.05
CA SER A 195 -21.57 26.59 -2.42
C SER A 195 -21.95 26.98 -1.00
N ILE A 196 -21.27 26.40 -0.03
CA ILE A 196 -21.45 26.68 1.39
C ILE A 196 -20.18 27.37 1.85
N ASN A 197 -20.23 28.66 2.14
CA ASN A 197 -19.03 29.41 2.54
C ASN A 197 -18.52 28.97 3.93
N GLY A 198 -19.43 28.55 4.82
CA GLY A 198 -19.13 28.04 6.15
C GLY A 198 -18.89 26.53 6.19
N THR A 199 -19.34 25.93 7.27
CA THR A 199 -19.31 24.49 7.55
C THR A 199 -20.56 23.80 7.04
N MET A 200 -20.40 22.57 6.55
CA MET A 200 -21.53 21.66 6.30
C MET A 200 -21.56 20.56 7.38
N ALA A 201 -22.67 20.45 8.12
CA ALA A 201 -22.79 19.47 9.21
C ALA A 201 -23.92 18.46 8.96
N LEU A 202 -23.57 17.24 8.55
CA LEU A 202 -24.42 16.07 8.37
C LEU A 202 -24.29 15.05 9.52
N ASP A 203 -23.82 15.50 10.69
CA ASP A 203 -23.65 14.62 11.86
C ASP A 203 -24.94 13.86 12.19
N LYS A 204 -24.84 12.53 12.27
CA LYS A 204 -25.95 11.60 12.56
C LYS A 204 -27.12 11.67 11.57
N ALA A 205 -26.94 12.29 10.41
CA ALA A 205 -27.96 12.29 9.37
C ALA A 205 -28.23 10.86 8.85
N ARG A 206 -29.44 10.63 8.37
CA ARG A 206 -29.89 9.38 7.77
C ARG A 206 -30.43 9.68 6.38
N LEU A 207 -29.73 9.22 5.37
CA LEU A 207 -30.07 9.42 3.96
C LEU A 207 -30.42 8.05 3.37
N ASP A 208 -31.67 7.84 3.01
CA ASP A 208 -32.20 6.54 2.57
C ASP A 208 -32.80 6.66 1.17
N ALA A 209 -32.05 6.21 0.18
CA ALA A 209 -32.42 6.17 -1.23
C ALA A 209 -31.84 4.88 -1.89
N PRO A 210 -32.34 3.69 -1.52
CA PRO A 210 -31.81 2.43 -2.02
C PRO A 210 -31.94 2.36 -3.55
N GLY A 211 -30.86 1.97 -4.23
CA GLY A 211 -30.80 1.93 -5.70
C GLY A 211 -30.61 3.29 -6.39
N ALA A 212 -30.46 4.36 -5.61
CA ALA A 212 -30.23 5.73 -6.09
C ALA A 212 -29.06 6.40 -5.35
N ALA A 213 -28.82 7.68 -5.64
CA ALA A 213 -27.83 8.46 -4.89
C ALA A 213 -28.50 9.05 -3.64
N ALA A 214 -28.14 8.54 -2.45
CA ALA A 214 -28.62 9.08 -1.17
C ALA A 214 -28.18 10.55 -1.00
N LEU A 215 -26.97 10.86 -1.44
CA LEU A 215 -26.45 12.24 -1.54
C LEU A 215 -25.77 12.44 -2.89
N ALA A 216 -26.28 13.38 -3.69
CA ALA A 216 -25.69 13.78 -4.96
C ALA A 216 -25.14 15.21 -4.87
N ALA A 217 -23.87 15.35 -4.51
CA ALA A 217 -23.21 16.63 -4.28
C ALA A 217 -21.94 16.78 -5.15
N ALA A 218 -22.09 16.50 -6.45
CA ALA A 218 -21.04 16.70 -7.43
C ALA A 218 -20.64 18.19 -7.50
N ARG A 219 -19.32 18.47 -7.46
CA ARG A 219 -18.76 19.84 -7.44
C ARG A 219 -19.29 20.72 -6.29
N LEU A 220 -19.71 20.11 -5.18
CA LEU A 220 -20.00 20.83 -3.95
C LEU A 220 -18.76 21.59 -3.49
N THR A 221 -18.92 22.83 -3.06
CA THR A 221 -17.87 23.60 -2.38
C THR A 221 -18.28 23.87 -0.95
N VAL A 222 -17.43 23.50 0.00
CA VAL A 222 -17.54 23.84 1.43
C VAL A 222 -16.31 24.66 1.79
N GLY A 223 -16.49 25.88 2.28
CA GLY A 223 -15.38 26.79 2.57
C GLY A 223 -14.57 26.38 3.80
N HIS A 224 -15.21 25.70 4.75
CA HIS A 224 -14.58 25.16 5.96
C HIS A 224 -14.73 23.63 6.01
N ASP A 225 -15.08 23.08 7.17
CA ASP A 225 -15.22 21.65 7.40
C ASP A 225 -16.54 21.07 6.86
N ALA A 226 -16.50 19.80 6.46
CA ALA A 226 -17.66 18.96 6.22
C ALA A 226 -17.70 17.83 7.27
N PHE A 227 -18.61 17.96 8.25
CA PHE A 227 -18.79 16.96 9.31
C PHE A 227 -19.89 15.97 8.95
N CYS A 228 -19.54 14.71 8.81
CA CYS A 228 -20.41 13.59 8.48
C CYS A 228 -20.28 12.46 9.53
N ARG A 229 -20.06 12.81 10.81
CA ARG A 229 -19.82 11.82 11.87
C ARG A 229 -21.09 11.02 12.13
N ASP A 230 -20.94 9.72 12.26
CA ASP A 230 -22.07 8.79 12.47
C ASP A 230 -23.16 8.90 11.38
N LEU A 231 -22.84 9.43 10.19
CA LEU A 231 -23.73 9.49 9.02
C LEU A 231 -24.16 8.07 8.61
N SER A 232 -25.44 7.88 8.31
CA SER A 232 -25.95 6.65 7.72
C SER A 232 -26.49 6.94 6.33
N ALA A 233 -25.88 6.39 5.28
CA ALA A 233 -26.34 6.53 3.91
C ALA A 233 -26.64 5.15 3.32
N ASN A 234 -27.89 4.93 2.93
CA ASN A 234 -28.34 3.78 2.16
C ASN A 234 -28.64 4.22 0.72
N GLY A 235 -27.74 3.91 -0.20
CA GLY A 235 -27.61 4.53 -1.51
C GLY A 235 -26.26 5.24 -1.63
N GLU A 236 -25.83 5.49 -2.87
CA GLU A 236 -24.49 6.03 -3.14
C GLU A 236 -24.34 7.48 -2.64
N VAL A 237 -23.22 7.77 -1.97
CA VAL A 237 -22.79 9.15 -1.67
C VAL A 237 -21.85 9.63 -2.79
N ARG A 238 -22.26 10.65 -3.53
CA ARG A 238 -21.52 11.20 -4.68
C ARG A 238 -20.95 12.58 -4.37
N LEU A 239 -19.62 12.66 -4.28
CA LEU A 239 -18.82 13.87 -4.11
C LEU A 239 -17.79 14.10 -5.25
N PRO A 240 -18.06 13.75 -6.52
CA PRO A 240 -17.04 13.90 -7.56
C PRO A 240 -16.70 15.37 -7.78
N GLY A 241 -15.40 15.70 -7.73
CA GLY A 241 -14.90 17.05 -7.88
C GLY A 241 -15.34 18.03 -6.79
N ALA A 242 -15.82 17.53 -5.64
CA ALA A 242 -16.13 18.39 -4.50
C ALA A 242 -14.85 19.02 -3.93
N ARG A 243 -14.98 20.19 -3.30
CA ARG A 243 -13.90 20.96 -2.68
C ARG A 243 -14.28 21.28 -1.25
N ILE A 244 -13.41 20.95 -0.31
CA ILE A 244 -13.60 21.18 1.12
C ILE A 244 -12.37 21.94 1.60
N GLY A 245 -12.57 23.20 2.01
CA GLY A 245 -11.48 24.10 2.44
C GLY A 245 -10.91 23.76 3.81
N GLY A 246 -11.63 22.98 4.61
CA GLY A 246 -11.15 22.39 5.86
C GLY A 246 -11.06 20.86 5.76
N ARG A 247 -11.55 20.18 6.79
CA ARG A 247 -11.54 18.72 6.92
C ARG A 247 -12.84 18.07 6.43
N LEU A 248 -12.72 16.88 5.86
CA LEU A 248 -13.84 15.95 5.70
C LEU A 248 -13.83 14.91 6.81
N ASP A 249 -14.86 14.88 7.65
CA ASP A 249 -14.96 13.95 8.78
C ASP A 249 -16.09 12.93 8.58
N LEU A 250 -15.73 11.71 8.20
CA LEU A 250 -16.55 10.52 8.02
C LEU A 250 -16.41 9.54 9.21
N THR A 251 -15.98 10.01 10.38
CA THR A 251 -15.79 9.16 11.55
C THR A 251 -17.07 8.39 11.89
N ARG A 252 -16.97 7.05 11.96
CA ARG A 252 -18.07 6.10 12.18
C ARG A 252 -19.24 6.22 11.18
N ALA A 253 -19.03 6.81 10.01
CA ALA A 253 -20.03 6.81 8.96
C ALA A 253 -20.29 5.38 8.46
N ARG A 254 -21.54 5.11 8.09
CA ARG A 254 -22.02 3.83 7.55
C ARG A 254 -22.61 4.08 6.17
N LEU A 255 -21.94 3.58 5.14
CA LEU A 255 -22.28 3.86 3.76
C LEU A 255 -22.58 2.54 3.04
N THR A 256 -23.75 2.40 2.44
CA THR A 256 -24.14 1.19 1.70
C THR A 256 -24.55 1.55 0.28
N GLY A 257 -23.83 1.07 -0.72
CA GLY A 257 -24.07 1.41 -2.13
C GLY A 257 -25.26 0.69 -2.76
N ALA A 258 -25.84 -0.31 -2.10
CA ALA A 258 -26.97 -1.12 -2.58
C ALA A 258 -26.76 -1.70 -4.00
N GLY A 259 -25.57 -2.24 -4.28
CA GLY A 259 -25.19 -2.80 -5.60
C GLY A 259 -24.37 -1.85 -6.50
N ALA A 260 -24.12 -0.61 -6.04
CA ALA A 260 -23.19 0.35 -6.64
C ALA A 260 -22.02 0.67 -5.69
N ALA A 261 -21.25 1.72 -6.00
CA ALA A 261 -20.27 2.29 -5.06
C ALA A 261 -20.99 2.82 -3.81
N ALA A 262 -20.36 2.69 -2.63
CA ALA A 262 -20.86 3.29 -1.40
C ALA A 262 -20.50 4.79 -1.35
N LEU A 263 -19.29 5.13 -1.80
CA LEU A 263 -18.78 6.50 -1.85
C LEU A 263 -18.03 6.73 -3.16
N THR A 264 -18.47 7.71 -3.95
CA THR A 264 -17.75 8.19 -5.14
C THR A 264 -17.23 9.60 -4.88
N ALA A 265 -15.94 9.72 -4.58
CA ALA A 265 -15.23 10.97 -4.30
C ALA A 265 -14.04 11.16 -5.27
N ASP A 266 -14.24 10.79 -6.54
CA ASP A 266 -13.26 10.99 -7.60
C ASP A 266 -12.94 12.48 -7.76
N HIS A 267 -11.65 12.83 -7.82
CA HIS A 267 -11.15 14.22 -7.87
C HIS A 267 -11.61 15.12 -6.71
N LEU A 268 -11.99 14.55 -5.57
CA LEU A 268 -12.21 15.30 -4.33
C LEU A 268 -10.94 16.08 -3.97
N ALA A 269 -11.09 17.35 -3.61
CA ALA A 269 -10.03 18.15 -3.02
C ALA A 269 -10.41 18.51 -1.58
N VAL A 270 -9.54 18.16 -0.64
CA VAL A 270 -9.64 18.54 0.77
C VAL A 270 -8.35 19.25 1.13
N ASP A 271 -8.43 20.49 1.58
CA ASP A 271 -7.25 21.30 1.85
C ASP A 271 -6.54 20.83 3.14
N ASP A 272 -7.31 20.35 4.13
CA ASP A 272 -6.77 19.67 5.31
C ASP A 272 -6.84 18.13 5.15
N GLY A 273 -7.33 17.40 6.17
CA GLY A 273 -7.34 15.94 6.21
C GLY A 273 -8.71 15.32 5.93
N VAL A 274 -8.69 14.02 5.69
CA VAL A 274 -9.90 13.18 5.68
C VAL A 274 -9.83 12.23 6.88
N LEU A 275 -10.81 12.33 7.77
CA LEU A 275 -10.99 11.41 8.88
C LEU A 275 -12.08 10.40 8.54
N ALA A 276 -11.78 9.12 8.58
CA ALA A 276 -12.75 8.04 8.37
C ALA A 276 -12.54 6.94 9.41
N GLU A 277 -12.22 7.34 10.65
CA GLU A 277 -11.99 6.43 11.76
C GLU A 277 -13.24 5.60 12.06
N GLY A 278 -13.09 4.27 12.05
CA GLY A 278 -14.21 3.36 12.28
C GLY A 278 -15.32 3.41 11.23
N MET A 279 -15.11 4.06 10.09
CA MET A 279 -16.07 4.08 8.98
C MET A 279 -16.32 2.66 8.48
N SER A 280 -17.56 2.33 8.11
CA SER A 280 -17.88 1.08 7.41
C SER A 280 -18.53 1.34 6.06
N SER A 281 -18.10 0.63 5.03
CA SER A 281 -18.73 0.67 3.71
C SER A 281 -19.10 -0.72 3.20
N ASP A 282 -20.31 -0.85 2.65
CA ASP A 282 -20.72 -1.98 1.81
C ASP A 282 -20.87 -1.49 0.37
N GLY A 283 -19.89 -1.83 -0.47
CA GLY A 283 -19.66 -1.25 -1.79
C GLY A 283 -18.32 -0.52 -1.87
N GLU A 284 -17.91 -0.22 -3.10
CA GLU A 284 -16.63 0.44 -3.41
C GLU A 284 -16.55 1.85 -2.81
N VAL A 285 -15.40 2.20 -2.23
CA VAL A 285 -15.00 3.57 -1.92
C VAL A 285 -14.02 4.07 -2.98
N ARG A 286 -14.39 5.13 -3.70
CA ARG A 286 -13.59 5.69 -4.79
C ARG A 286 -13.01 7.05 -4.42
N LEU A 287 -11.70 7.16 -4.49
CA LEU A 287 -10.88 8.35 -4.25
C LEU A 287 -9.93 8.60 -5.45
N THR A 288 -10.38 8.26 -6.65
CA THR A 288 -9.53 8.31 -7.86
C THR A 288 -9.11 9.75 -8.13
N GLY A 289 -7.81 10.00 -8.19
CA GLY A 289 -7.25 11.33 -8.42
C GLY A 289 -7.67 12.37 -7.37
N ALA A 290 -8.12 11.95 -6.18
CA ALA A 290 -8.39 12.84 -5.06
C ALA A 290 -7.08 13.44 -4.51
N ARG A 291 -7.19 14.63 -3.91
CA ARG A 291 -6.09 15.38 -3.31
C ARG A 291 -6.46 15.74 -1.88
N ILE A 292 -5.62 15.34 -0.94
CA ILE A 292 -5.79 15.57 0.49
C ILE A 292 -4.53 16.30 0.97
N GLY A 293 -4.66 17.58 1.32
CA GLY A 293 -3.54 18.44 1.72
C GLY A 293 -2.97 18.12 3.11
N GLY A 294 -3.72 17.34 3.89
CA GLY A 294 -3.33 16.78 5.18
C GLY A 294 -3.21 15.27 5.16
N THR A 295 -3.64 14.66 6.27
CA THR A 295 -3.57 13.21 6.51
C THR A 295 -4.87 12.52 6.09
N LEU A 296 -4.77 11.31 5.53
CA LEU A 296 -5.89 10.39 5.33
C LEU A 296 -5.91 9.33 6.44
N ILE A 297 -6.94 9.36 7.30
CA ILE A 297 -7.10 8.42 8.42
C ILE A 297 -8.23 7.44 8.12
N LEU A 298 -7.88 6.16 7.99
CA LEU A 298 -8.76 4.99 7.83
C LEU A 298 -8.70 4.06 9.04
N ALA A 299 -8.24 4.54 10.20
CA ALA A 299 -8.00 3.70 11.38
C ALA A 299 -9.29 2.98 11.82
N GLY A 300 -9.22 1.66 11.96
CA GLY A 300 -10.37 0.81 12.33
C GLY A 300 -11.51 0.76 11.30
N ALA A 301 -11.34 1.33 10.11
CA ALA A 301 -12.37 1.30 9.07
C ALA A 301 -12.55 -0.11 8.49
N ARG A 302 -13.78 -0.43 8.06
CA ARG A 302 -14.16 -1.72 7.46
C ARG A 302 -14.75 -1.49 6.07
N LEU A 303 -14.04 -1.90 5.03
CA LEU A 303 -14.47 -1.72 3.65
C LEU A 303 -14.79 -3.09 3.04
N SER A 304 -16.03 -3.34 2.64
CA SER A 304 -16.42 -4.61 2.01
C SER A 304 -16.95 -4.39 0.60
N ASN A 305 -16.35 -5.08 -0.37
CA ASN A 305 -16.83 -5.25 -1.73
C ASN A 305 -16.25 -6.55 -2.31
N SER A 306 -16.69 -7.67 -1.76
CA SER A 306 -16.08 -9.00 -1.96
C SER A 306 -16.03 -9.40 -3.43
N GLY A 307 -14.84 -9.81 -3.90
CA GLY A 307 -14.59 -10.19 -5.30
C GLY A 307 -14.44 -9.00 -6.26
N ALA A 308 -14.57 -7.76 -5.78
CA ALA A 308 -14.37 -6.53 -6.51
C ALA A 308 -13.41 -5.60 -5.74
N ARG A 309 -13.41 -4.30 -6.05
CA ARG A 309 -12.54 -3.31 -5.39
C ARG A 309 -13.25 -2.74 -4.16
N ALA A 310 -12.62 -2.86 -2.99
CA ALA A 310 -13.10 -2.23 -1.77
C ALA A 310 -12.71 -0.74 -1.74
N LEU A 311 -11.48 -0.42 -2.17
CA LEU A 311 -10.95 0.94 -2.20
C LEU A 311 -10.22 1.19 -3.53
N SER A 312 -10.64 2.22 -4.26
CA SER A 312 -9.99 2.69 -5.49
C SER A 312 -9.36 4.07 -5.28
N GLY A 313 -8.05 4.10 -5.06
CA GLY A 313 -7.24 5.31 -4.87
C GLY A 313 -6.22 5.51 -5.99
N GLU A 314 -6.56 5.19 -7.24
CA GLU A 314 -5.65 5.41 -8.38
C GLU A 314 -5.30 6.89 -8.52
N GLY A 315 -4.01 7.22 -8.48
CA GLY A 315 -3.52 8.59 -8.55
C GLY A 315 -3.90 9.48 -7.35
N LEU A 316 -4.33 8.89 -6.23
CA LEU A 316 -4.56 9.59 -4.97
C LEU A 316 -3.29 10.33 -4.53
N ALA A 317 -3.43 11.60 -4.15
CA ALA A 317 -2.37 12.38 -3.54
C ALA A 317 -2.74 12.73 -2.09
N VAL A 318 -1.89 12.33 -1.15
CA VAL A 318 -1.97 12.69 0.26
C VAL A 318 -0.67 13.41 0.60
N ASP A 319 -0.75 14.68 0.98
CA ASP A 319 0.45 15.50 1.20
C ASP A 319 1.18 15.14 2.50
N GLN A 320 0.47 14.54 3.47
CA GLN A 320 1.04 13.99 4.70
C GLN A 320 0.90 12.46 4.75
N ASP A 321 0.44 11.90 5.86
CA ASP A 321 0.42 10.48 6.12
C ASP A 321 -0.89 9.81 5.65
N LEU A 322 -0.81 8.51 5.36
CA LEU A 322 -1.97 7.62 5.24
C LEU A 322 -1.94 6.60 6.37
N TYR A 323 -2.87 6.72 7.32
CA TYR A 323 -3.00 5.82 8.47
C TYR A 323 -4.19 4.88 8.31
N ALA A 324 -3.95 3.58 8.09
CA ALA A 324 -4.95 2.52 8.15
C ALA A 324 -4.57 1.51 9.23
N THR A 325 -4.48 1.98 10.47
CA THR A 325 -4.08 1.21 11.65
C THR A 325 -5.28 0.72 12.46
N GLY A 326 -5.03 0.02 13.57
CA GLY A 326 -6.03 -0.16 14.62
C GLY A 326 -7.24 -1.01 14.21
N GLY A 327 -7.02 -2.04 13.38
CA GLY A 327 -8.07 -2.94 12.91
C GLY A 327 -8.74 -2.51 11.62
N PHE A 328 -8.03 -1.77 10.76
CA PHE A 328 -8.44 -1.58 9.37
C PHE A 328 -8.62 -2.93 8.68
N HIS A 329 -9.79 -3.14 8.07
CA HIS A 329 -10.16 -4.38 7.41
C HIS A 329 -10.74 -4.07 6.03
N ALA A 330 -10.22 -4.72 4.99
CA ALA A 330 -10.73 -4.60 3.63
C ALA A 330 -11.02 -5.98 3.04
N GLU A 331 -12.27 -6.22 2.62
CA GLU A 331 -12.70 -7.38 1.85
C GLU A 331 -12.93 -6.95 0.40
N GLY A 332 -12.05 -7.40 -0.49
CA GLY A 332 -11.92 -6.89 -1.86
C GLY A 332 -10.55 -6.24 -2.08
N GLU A 333 -10.29 -5.81 -3.31
CA GLU A 333 -9.02 -5.18 -3.68
C GLU A 333 -8.88 -3.77 -3.09
N VAL A 334 -7.74 -3.49 -2.45
CA VAL A 334 -7.29 -2.14 -2.12
C VAL A 334 -6.31 -1.66 -3.19
N GLN A 335 -6.68 -0.63 -3.94
CA GLN A 335 -5.88 -0.10 -5.04
C GLN A 335 -5.31 1.29 -4.71
N LEU A 336 -3.99 1.43 -4.76
CA LEU A 336 -3.23 2.67 -4.58
C LEU A 336 -2.22 2.87 -5.73
N VAL A 337 -2.63 2.49 -6.94
CA VAL A 337 -1.81 2.57 -8.16
C VAL A 337 -1.47 4.02 -8.46
N ARG A 338 -0.19 4.32 -8.67
CA ARG A 338 0.33 5.69 -8.92
C ARG A 338 -0.05 6.71 -7.83
N ALA A 339 -0.45 6.26 -6.65
CA ALA A 339 -0.71 7.16 -5.52
C ALA A 339 0.60 7.78 -5.02
N ARG A 340 0.49 8.95 -4.39
CA ARG A 340 1.60 9.71 -3.80
C ARG A 340 1.25 10.04 -2.36
N ILE A 341 2.15 9.68 -1.45
CA ILE A 341 2.02 9.92 -0.01
C ILE A 341 3.26 10.71 0.41
N GLY A 342 3.07 11.98 0.78
CA GLY A 342 4.16 12.88 1.18
C GLY A 342 4.75 12.58 2.56
N GLY A 343 4.02 11.85 3.39
CA GLY A 343 4.45 11.30 4.66
C GLY A 343 4.69 9.78 4.61
N ALA A 344 4.25 9.10 5.66
CA ALA A 344 4.32 7.66 5.82
C ALA A 344 3.01 6.96 5.40
N LEU A 345 3.13 5.73 4.92
CA LEU A 345 2.01 4.80 4.81
C LEU A 345 2.06 3.85 6.00
N ASN A 346 0.99 3.78 6.78
CA ASN A 346 0.89 2.87 7.91
C ASN A 346 -0.30 1.91 7.75
N LEU A 347 0.01 0.62 7.58
CA LEU A 347 -0.88 -0.53 7.49
C LEU A 347 -0.60 -1.52 8.63
N ASP A 348 -0.07 -1.05 9.75
CA ASP A 348 0.17 -1.92 10.91
C ASP A 348 -1.15 -2.54 11.39
N ASP A 349 -1.10 -3.85 11.65
CA ASP A 349 -2.25 -4.67 12.08
C ASP A 349 -3.45 -4.67 11.12
N ALA A 350 -3.28 -4.18 9.88
CA ALA A 350 -4.34 -4.21 8.88
C ALA A 350 -4.61 -5.64 8.38
N VAL A 351 -5.85 -5.88 7.94
CA VAL A 351 -6.28 -7.14 7.33
C VAL A 351 -6.85 -6.85 5.93
N LEU A 352 -6.22 -7.44 4.91
CA LEU A 352 -6.62 -7.27 3.50
C LEU A 352 -6.95 -8.66 2.93
N ALA A 353 -8.17 -8.85 2.46
CA ALA A 353 -8.64 -10.14 1.98
C ALA A 353 -9.30 -10.03 0.59
N ASN A 354 -8.69 -10.64 -0.41
CA ASN A 354 -9.28 -10.89 -1.71
C ASN A 354 -8.80 -12.26 -2.24
N PRO A 355 -9.28 -13.37 -1.65
CA PRO A 355 -8.79 -14.71 -1.96
C PRO A 355 -8.99 -15.02 -3.44
N GLY A 356 -7.97 -15.61 -4.07
CA GLY A 356 -8.03 -15.87 -5.52
C GLY A 356 -7.89 -14.61 -6.41
N GLY A 357 -7.75 -13.43 -5.83
CA GLY A 357 -7.53 -12.15 -6.52
C GLY A 357 -6.28 -11.40 -6.06
N GLN A 358 -6.26 -10.09 -6.31
CA GLN A 358 -5.27 -9.14 -5.79
C GLN A 358 -5.89 -8.46 -4.57
N ALA A 359 -5.26 -8.60 -3.40
CA ALA A 359 -5.76 -7.97 -2.18
C ALA A 359 -5.24 -6.54 -2.04
N TRP A 360 -4.02 -6.28 -2.49
CA TRP A 360 -3.41 -4.95 -2.45
C TRP A 360 -2.60 -4.68 -3.72
N THR A 361 -3.01 -3.67 -4.49
CA THR A 361 -2.33 -3.24 -5.71
C THR A 361 -1.83 -1.80 -5.57
N ALA A 362 -0.52 -1.63 -5.49
CA ALA A 362 0.16 -0.35 -5.29
C ALA A 362 1.32 -0.19 -6.29
N ASP A 363 1.07 -0.52 -7.56
CA ASP A 363 2.02 -0.36 -8.65
C ASP A 363 2.35 1.12 -8.86
N ALA A 364 3.65 1.45 -8.94
CA ALA A 364 4.19 2.80 -9.02
C ALA A 364 3.75 3.75 -7.88
N LEU A 365 3.38 3.21 -6.71
CA LEU A 365 3.17 3.99 -5.48
C LEU A 365 4.46 4.74 -5.09
N THR A 366 4.33 5.99 -4.70
CA THR A 366 5.44 6.78 -4.13
C THR A 366 5.10 7.17 -2.69
N ILE A 367 5.99 6.82 -1.77
CA ILE A 367 5.95 7.22 -0.36
C ILE A 367 7.24 7.97 -0.09
N GLU A 368 7.16 9.24 0.28
CA GLU A 368 8.35 10.08 0.54
C GLU A 368 9.07 9.65 1.83
N GLN A 369 8.34 9.11 2.81
CA GLN A 369 8.93 8.54 4.03
C GLN A 369 8.85 7.01 4.04
N SER A 370 8.33 6.41 5.11
CA SER A 370 8.38 4.96 5.34
C SER A 370 7.03 4.28 5.12
N ALA A 371 7.07 3.00 4.77
CA ALA A 371 5.92 2.11 4.75
C ALA A 371 5.99 1.17 5.96
N TYR A 372 5.03 1.27 6.87
CA TYR A 372 4.90 0.40 8.03
C TYR A 372 3.77 -0.60 7.79
N CYS A 373 4.11 -1.87 7.69
CA CYS A 373 3.21 -2.99 7.42
C CYS A 373 3.38 -4.09 8.48
N ARG A 374 3.58 -3.70 9.75
CA ARG A 374 3.91 -4.63 10.83
C ARG A 374 2.67 -5.42 11.20
N ARG A 375 2.81 -6.75 11.29
CA ARG A 375 1.69 -7.67 11.55
C ARG A 375 0.51 -7.53 10.55
N LEU A 376 0.76 -6.96 9.36
CA LEU A 376 -0.19 -6.94 8.25
C LEU A 376 -0.58 -8.37 7.88
N SER A 377 -1.87 -8.65 7.74
CA SER A 377 -2.38 -9.94 7.26
C SER A 377 -3.00 -9.78 5.89
N VAL A 378 -2.50 -10.50 4.89
CA VAL A 378 -3.01 -10.47 3.52
C VAL A 378 -3.36 -11.86 3.02
N GLU A 379 -4.60 -12.03 2.55
CA GLU A 379 -5.06 -13.18 1.79
C GLU A 379 -5.33 -12.76 0.33
N GLY A 380 -4.44 -13.14 -0.59
CA GLY A 380 -4.39 -12.68 -1.98
C GLY A 380 -3.02 -12.11 -2.38
N GLU A 381 -2.84 -11.76 -3.65
CA GLU A 381 -1.57 -11.21 -4.16
C GLU A 381 -1.38 -9.75 -3.69
N VAL A 382 -0.20 -9.42 -3.16
CA VAL A 382 0.28 -8.04 -2.96
C VAL A 382 1.15 -7.61 -4.14
N ARG A 383 0.88 -6.45 -4.73
CA ARG A 383 1.63 -5.89 -5.87
C ARG A 383 2.20 -4.51 -5.54
N LEU A 384 3.50 -4.37 -5.71
CA LEU A 384 4.27 -3.14 -5.44
C LEU A 384 5.25 -2.86 -6.60
N VAL A 385 4.82 -3.10 -7.84
CA VAL A 385 5.72 -3.04 -9.00
C VAL A 385 6.19 -1.62 -9.24
N GLY A 386 7.49 -1.39 -9.22
CA GLY A 386 8.08 -0.07 -9.43
C GLY A 386 7.72 0.97 -8.36
N ALA A 387 7.20 0.54 -7.20
CA ALA A 387 6.94 1.44 -6.09
C ALA A 387 8.26 2.03 -5.54
N ARG A 388 8.17 3.21 -4.93
CA ARG A 388 9.30 3.96 -4.36
C ARG A 388 8.99 4.35 -2.93
N ILE A 389 9.90 4.05 -2.01
CA ILE A 389 9.77 4.32 -0.58
C ILE A 389 11.05 5.05 -0.15
N GLY A 390 10.95 6.31 0.26
CA GLY A 390 12.10 7.15 0.64
C GLY A 390 12.71 6.80 2.00
N GLY A 391 12.02 5.98 2.81
CA GLY A 391 12.47 5.49 4.10
C GLY A 391 12.53 3.97 4.15
N VAL A 392 12.00 3.41 5.23
CA VAL A 392 12.00 1.96 5.51
C VAL A 392 10.72 1.31 4.99
N ALA A 393 10.81 0.09 4.49
CA ALA A 393 9.68 -0.80 4.24
C ALA A 393 9.65 -1.91 5.30
N ASP A 394 8.84 -1.74 6.35
CA ASP A 394 8.79 -2.66 7.51
C ASP A 394 7.62 -3.63 7.42
N PHE A 395 7.90 -4.89 7.07
CA PHE A 395 6.96 -6.01 7.06
C PHE A 395 7.12 -6.94 8.28
N SER A 396 7.67 -6.44 9.40
CA SER A 396 7.91 -7.24 10.60
C SER A 396 6.63 -7.94 11.08
N GLY A 397 6.65 -9.27 11.16
CA GLY A 397 5.52 -10.09 11.60
C GLY A 397 4.34 -10.16 10.62
N ALA A 398 4.47 -9.61 9.41
CA ALA A 398 3.41 -9.68 8.42
C ALA A 398 3.18 -11.11 7.90
N ARG A 399 1.95 -11.43 7.53
CA ARG A 399 1.53 -12.71 6.96
C ARG A 399 0.94 -12.49 5.58
N LEU A 400 1.61 -12.97 4.54
CA LEU A 400 1.17 -12.84 3.15
C LEU A 400 0.86 -14.24 2.60
N ALA A 401 -0.38 -14.48 2.20
CA ALA A 401 -0.84 -15.79 1.74
C ALA A 401 -1.53 -15.71 0.36
N ASP A 402 -0.90 -16.29 -0.65
CA ASP A 402 -1.53 -16.71 -1.92
C ASP A 402 -0.83 -18.00 -2.39
N PRO A 403 -1.14 -19.15 -1.78
CA PRO A 403 -0.39 -20.38 -1.95
C PRO A 403 -0.41 -20.90 -3.40
N GLY A 404 -1.46 -20.56 -4.16
CA GLY A 404 -1.59 -20.93 -5.57
C GLY A 404 -0.72 -20.11 -6.52
N ARG A 405 -0.30 -18.90 -6.12
CA ARG A 405 0.39 -17.94 -7.01
C ARG A 405 1.59 -17.28 -6.32
N ARG A 406 1.53 -15.97 -6.08
CA ARG A 406 2.59 -15.12 -5.52
C ARG A 406 1.96 -14.36 -4.37
N ALA A 407 2.59 -14.46 -3.20
CA ALA A 407 2.17 -13.68 -2.04
C ALA A 407 2.58 -12.21 -2.20
N LEU A 408 3.76 -11.96 -2.78
CA LEU A 408 4.27 -10.61 -3.04
C LEU A 408 4.92 -10.51 -4.42
N TYR A 409 4.52 -9.51 -5.19
CA TYR A 409 5.08 -9.14 -6.48
C TYR A 409 5.55 -7.67 -6.46
N ALA A 410 6.81 -7.45 -6.07
CA ALA A 410 7.43 -6.13 -5.92
C ALA A 410 8.65 -5.96 -6.83
N VAL A 411 8.47 -6.26 -8.11
CA VAL A 411 9.51 -6.13 -9.13
C VAL A 411 9.92 -4.67 -9.31
N ARG A 412 11.23 -4.40 -9.29
CA ARG A 412 11.81 -3.04 -9.36
C ARG A 412 11.33 -2.09 -8.27
N LEU A 413 10.94 -2.61 -7.10
CA LEU A 413 10.73 -1.80 -5.90
C LEU A 413 12.02 -1.04 -5.55
N SER A 414 11.91 0.23 -5.16
CA SER A 414 13.01 1.03 -4.63
C SER A 414 12.71 1.41 -3.19
N VAL A 415 13.64 1.13 -2.29
CA VAL A 415 13.58 1.51 -0.87
C VAL A 415 14.89 2.20 -0.54
N ASP A 416 14.86 3.45 -0.11
CA ASP A 416 16.10 4.18 0.17
C ASP A 416 16.73 3.75 1.50
N GLY A 417 15.90 3.32 2.47
CA GLY A 417 16.32 2.71 3.73
C GLY A 417 16.39 1.17 3.66
N ASP A 418 15.82 0.52 4.68
CA ASP A 418 15.84 -0.94 4.82
C ASP A 418 14.52 -1.60 4.37
N LEU A 419 14.61 -2.83 3.85
CA LEU A 419 13.47 -3.73 3.64
C LEU A 419 13.49 -4.81 4.72
N LEU A 420 12.56 -4.71 5.68
CA LEU A 420 12.58 -5.50 6.91
C LEU A 420 11.48 -6.57 6.92
N CYS A 421 11.84 -7.83 6.70
CA CYS A 421 10.96 -8.99 6.83
C CYS A 421 11.42 -9.85 8.02
N ARG A 422 11.14 -9.38 9.24
CA ARG A 422 11.63 -9.99 10.49
C ARG A 422 10.52 -10.35 11.48
N ARG A 423 10.89 -10.92 12.64
CA ARG A 423 9.99 -11.18 13.78
C ARG A 423 8.76 -12.01 13.38
N GLY A 424 8.97 -13.16 12.73
CA GLY A 424 7.90 -14.07 12.34
C GLY A 424 7.14 -13.67 11.07
N PHE A 425 7.76 -12.92 10.16
CA PHE A 425 7.22 -12.69 8.82
C PHE A 425 6.95 -14.04 8.11
N THR A 426 5.77 -14.23 7.55
CA THR A 426 5.40 -15.45 6.81
C THR A 426 4.94 -15.14 5.41
N ALA A 427 5.48 -15.85 4.41
CA ALA A 427 5.05 -15.78 3.03
C ALA A 427 4.69 -17.18 2.52
N GLU A 428 3.39 -17.42 2.35
CA GLU A 428 2.84 -18.64 1.74
C GLU A 428 2.52 -18.35 0.27
N GLY A 429 3.46 -18.69 -0.61
CA GLY A 429 3.44 -18.26 -2.01
C GLY A 429 4.80 -17.71 -2.44
N GLY A 430 4.92 -17.31 -3.71
CA GLY A 430 6.16 -16.73 -4.23
C GLY A 430 6.39 -15.30 -3.76
N LEU A 431 7.59 -15.00 -3.26
CA LEU A 431 8.08 -13.65 -2.98
C LEU A 431 8.97 -13.18 -4.15
N GLN A 432 8.45 -12.29 -5.00
CA GLN A 432 9.16 -11.78 -6.18
C GLN A 432 9.65 -10.35 -5.95
N LEU A 433 10.96 -10.22 -5.74
CA LEU A 433 11.69 -8.99 -5.46
C LEU A 433 12.79 -8.75 -6.52
N SER A 434 12.54 -9.17 -7.77
CA SER A 434 13.54 -9.03 -8.82
C SER A 434 13.77 -7.57 -9.20
N GLY A 435 15.04 -7.19 -9.34
CA GLY A 435 15.48 -5.83 -9.61
C GLY A 435 15.19 -4.84 -8.47
N VAL A 436 14.91 -5.31 -7.25
CA VAL A 436 14.73 -4.42 -6.09
C VAL A 436 16.02 -3.66 -5.80
N ARG A 437 15.90 -2.37 -5.48
CA ARG A 437 17.01 -1.55 -5.01
C ARG A 437 16.72 -1.13 -3.58
N VAL A 438 17.59 -1.52 -2.66
CA VAL A 438 17.48 -1.18 -1.25
C VAL A 438 18.74 -0.41 -0.87
N GLY A 439 18.62 0.80 -0.34
CA GLY A 439 19.78 1.61 0.03
C GLY A 439 20.49 1.06 1.26
N GLY A 440 19.77 0.41 2.18
CA GLY A 440 20.28 -0.27 3.36
C GLY A 440 20.22 -1.80 3.24
N HIS A 441 19.49 -2.44 4.14
CA HIS A 441 19.49 -3.89 4.37
C HIS A 441 18.24 -4.54 3.79
N ILE A 442 18.42 -5.69 3.14
CA ILE A 442 17.33 -6.65 2.91
C ILE A 442 17.40 -7.69 4.03
N GLU A 443 16.47 -7.62 4.99
CA GLU A 443 16.41 -8.52 6.13
C GLU A 443 15.30 -9.57 5.97
N LEU A 444 15.66 -10.84 6.00
CA LEU A 444 14.77 -12.00 6.06
C LEU A 444 15.15 -12.85 7.28
N ALA A 445 15.05 -12.24 8.47
CA ALA A 445 15.44 -12.83 9.75
C ALA A 445 14.23 -13.42 10.48
N ASP A 446 14.29 -14.70 10.84
CA ASP A 446 13.15 -15.43 11.43
C ASP A 446 11.92 -15.48 10.50
N ALA A 447 12.15 -15.35 9.19
CA ALA A 447 11.12 -15.44 8.16
C ALA A 447 10.75 -16.91 7.86
N VAL A 448 9.47 -17.16 7.56
CA VAL A 448 8.97 -18.44 7.06
C VAL A 448 8.56 -18.27 5.60
N LEU A 449 9.23 -19.00 4.71
CA LEU A 449 9.03 -18.90 3.26
C LEU A 449 8.60 -20.27 2.73
N THR A 450 7.36 -20.39 2.27
CA THR A 450 6.79 -21.66 1.83
C THR A 450 6.23 -21.56 0.42
N ARG A 451 6.86 -22.28 -0.52
CA ARG A 451 6.31 -22.49 -1.86
C ARG A 451 6.83 -23.79 -2.48
N PRO A 452 6.34 -24.96 -2.01
CA PRO A 452 6.91 -26.25 -2.35
C PRO A 452 7.11 -26.46 -3.86
N ARG A 453 8.30 -26.98 -4.23
CA ARG A 453 8.71 -27.29 -5.63
C ARG A 453 8.73 -26.11 -6.61
N ARG A 454 8.40 -24.89 -6.18
CA ARG A 454 8.47 -23.66 -6.98
C ARG A 454 9.50 -22.71 -6.39
N GLN A 455 9.64 -21.53 -6.99
CA GLN A 455 10.51 -20.48 -6.50
C GLN A 455 9.84 -19.77 -5.32
N ALA A 456 10.43 -19.88 -4.13
CA ALA A 456 9.93 -19.27 -2.91
C ALA A 456 10.38 -17.79 -2.80
N LEU A 457 11.64 -17.51 -3.15
CA LEU A 457 12.21 -16.16 -3.12
C LEU A 457 12.95 -15.87 -4.42
N ASP A 458 12.64 -14.74 -5.04
CA ASP A 458 13.34 -14.19 -6.20
C ASP A 458 13.94 -12.83 -5.88
N LEU A 459 15.26 -12.77 -5.79
CA LEU A 459 16.04 -11.54 -5.62
C LEU A 459 16.93 -11.27 -6.84
N ALA A 460 16.59 -11.83 -8.02
CA ALA A 460 17.40 -11.65 -9.21
C ALA A 460 17.65 -10.18 -9.51
N PHE A 461 18.91 -9.80 -9.73
CA PHE A 461 19.35 -8.42 -10.00
C PHE A 461 19.03 -7.41 -8.87
N ALA A 462 18.79 -7.88 -7.65
CA ALA A 462 18.63 -7.02 -6.48
C ALA A 462 19.94 -6.35 -6.07
N THR A 463 19.88 -5.15 -5.50
CA THR A 463 21.03 -4.42 -4.95
C THR A 463 20.76 -3.96 -3.53
N ALA A 464 21.71 -4.17 -2.59
CA ALA A 464 21.60 -3.71 -1.20
C ALA A 464 22.97 -3.49 -0.54
N GLN A 465 23.05 -2.72 0.56
CA GLN A 465 24.27 -2.70 1.39
C GLN A 465 24.50 -4.05 2.06
N ALA A 466 23.43 -4.71 2.51
CA ALA A 466 23.52 -6.06 3.05
C ALA A 466 22.28 -6.90 2.75
N LEU A 467 22.47 -8.21 2.66
CA LEU A 467 21.43 -9.22 2.64
C LEU A 467 21.59 -10.13 3.84
N ILE A 468 20.62 -10.09 4.76
CA ILE A 468 20.55 -10.97 5.93
C ILE A 468 19.50 -12.03 5.65
N LEU A 469 19.93 -13.23 5.26
CA LEU A 469 19.06 -14.36 4.91
C LEU A 469 19.14 -15.44 6.00
N ARG A 470 18.41 -15.23 7.09
CA ARG A 470 18.37 -16.12 8.27
C ARG A 470 16.93 -16.56 8.56
N PRO A 471 16.32 -17.35 7.65
CA PRO A 471 14.95 -17.82 7.83
C PRO A 471 14.86 -18.76 9.04
N ARG A 472 13.66 -18.87 9.62
CA ARG A 472 13.40 -19.71 10.80
C ARG A 472 13.71 -21.18 10.52
N HIS A 473 13.33 -21.66 9.34
CA HIS A 473 13.55 -23.02 8.86
C HIS A 473 14.09 -22.95 7.42
N ALA A 474 14.66 -24.04 6.93
CA ALA A 474 15.10 -24.11 5.53
C ALA A 474 13.92 -23.82 4.58
N PRO A 475 14.00 -22.78 3.73
CA PRO A 475 12.90 -22.38 2.86
C PRO A 475 12.43 -23.53 1.95
N GLU A 476 11.12 -23.71 1.86
CA GLU A 476 10.51 -24.74 1.02
C GLU A 476 10.36 -24.23 -0.42
N GLY A 477 11.45 -24.29 -1.19
CA GLY A 477 11.45 -23.87 -2.59
C GLY A 477 12.84 -23.45 -3.07
N LEU A 478 12.89 -23.02 -4.34
CA LEU A 478 14.10 -22.47 -4.93
C LEU A 478 14.28 -21.01 -4.49
N ILE A 479 15.50 -20.66 -4.09
CA ILE A 479 15.93 -19.27 -3.86
C ILE A 479 16.80 -18.82 -5.04
N ASN A 480 16.43 -17.69 -5.65
CA ASN A 480 17.14 -17.11 -6.77
C ASN A 480 17.88 -15.82 -6.36
N LEU A 481 19.20 -15.86 -6.42
CA LEU A 481 20.11 -14.73 -6.18
C LEU A 481 20.88 -14.34 -7.46
N THR A 482 20.32 -14.67 -8.63
CA THR A 482 21.01 -14.45 -9.90
C THR A 482 21.28 -12.96 -10.14
N GLY A 483 22.53 -12.57 -10.32
CA GLY A 483 22.92 -11.18 -10.55
C GLY A 483 22.70 -10.25 -9.37
N THR A 484 22.36 -10.77 -8.18
CA THR A 484 22.21 -9.97 -6.96
C THR A 484 23.56 -9.40 -6.53
N GLN A 485 23.59 -8.15 -6.08
CA GLN A 485 24.81 -7.46 -5.65
C GLN A 485 24.62 -6.89 -4.24
N VAL A 486 25.44 -7.31 -3.29
CA VAL A 486 25.38 -6.80 -1.91
C VAL A 486 26.76 -6.46 -1.36
N GLY A 487 26.84 -5.58 -0.36
CA GLY A 487 28.08 -5.37 0.38
C GLY A 487 28.35 -6.54 1.34
N THR A 488 27.41 -6.84 2.22
CA THR A 488 27.52 -7.96 3.17
C THR A 488 26.45 -9.02 2.92
N TYR A 489 26.84 -10.29 2.90
CA TYR A 489 25.92 -11.41 2.90
C TYR A 489 26.03 -12.18 4.24
N GLU A 490 24.95 -12.17 5.01
CA GLU A 490 24.81 -12.93 6.26
C GLU A 490 23.80 -14.06 6.09
N ASP A 491 24.16 -15.26 6.53
CA ASP A 491 23.29 -16.43 6.49
C ASP A 491 23.53 -17.41 7.66
N ASP A 492 22.70 -18.45 7.73
CA ASP A 492 22.84 -19.54 8.70
C ASP A 492 22.89 -20.90 7.98
N HIS A 493 23.98 -21.66 8.23
CA HIS A 493 24.20 -22.96 7.62
C HIS A 493 23.12 -24.00 7.96
N ARG A 494 22.41 -23.82 9.08
CA ARG A 494 21.34 -24.71 9.54
C ARG A 494 20.06 -24.56 8.73
N THR A 495 19.84 -23.39 8.12
CA THR A 495 18.59 -23.06 7.41
C THR A 495 18.80 -22.74 5.93
N TRP A 496 19.95 -23.13 5.37
CA TRP A 496 20.17 -23.00 3.93
C TRP A 496 19.14 -23.80 3.10
N PRO A 497 18.61 -23.21 2.01
CA PRO A 497 17.65 -23.88 1.14
C PRO A 497 18.31 -25.06 0.39
N ALA A 498 17.48 -26.01 -0.03
CA ALA A 498 17.94 -27.17 -0.79
C ALA A 498 18.44 -26.82 -2.19
N THR A 499 17.86 -25.81 -2.84
CA THR A 499 18.17 -25.42 -4.22
C THR A 499 18.38 -23.91 -4.35
N LEU A 500 19.47 -23.51 -5.01
CA LEU A 500 19.87 -22.12 -5.20
C LEU A 500 20.17 -21.79 -6.67
N LEU A 501 19.98 -20.54 -7.06
CA LEU A 501 20.58 -19.94 -8.25
C LEU A 501 21.52 -18.81 -7.81
N LEU A 502 22.81 -18.96 -8.08
CA LEU A 502 23.88 -18.08 -7.58
C LEU A 502 24.66 -17.41 -8.72
N GLN A 503 24.20 -17.57 -9.97
CA GLN A 503 24.92 -17.06 -11.13
C GLN A 503 24.98 -15.53 -11.07
N GLY A 504 26.18 -14.95 -11.09
CA GLY A 504 26.33 -13.50 -11.00
C GLY A 504 26.09 -12.92 -9.60
N PHE A 505 25.88 -13.74 -8.56
CA PHE A 505 25.74 -13.24 -7.20
C PHE A 505 27.09 -12.71 -6.68
N THR A 506 27.15 -11.46 -6.23
CA THR A 506 28.36 -10.83 -5.69
C THR A 506 28.12 -10.25 -4.29
N TYR A 507 29.13 -10.38 -3.44
CA TYR A 507 29.16 -9.91 -2.05
C TYR A 507 30.57 -9.55 -1.62
N ASP A 508 30.76 -8.45 -0.90
CA ASP A 508 32.10 -8.03 -0.46
C ASP A 508 32.58 -8.78 0.78
N THR A 509 31.69 -8.91 1.75
CA THR A 509 31.92 -9.61 3.01
C THR A 509 30.91 -10.74 3.18
N LEU A 510 31.38 -11.89 3.66
CA LEU A 510 30.55 -13.04 3.99
C LEU A 510 30.62 -13.26 5.50
N THR A 511 29.48 -13.14 6.18
CA THR A 511 29.36 -13.34 7.62
C THR A 511 28.56 -14.62 7.92
N GLY A 512 28.93 -15.33 8.99
CA GLY A 512 28.26 -16.56 9.42
C GLY A 512 29.25 -17.69 9.79
N ASP A 513 28.85 -18.56 10.71
CA ASP A 513 29.73 -19.53 11.40
C ASP A 513 30.05 -20.80 10.58
N ALA A 514 29.87 -20.76 9.26
CA ALA A 514 30.01 -21.94 8.43
C ALA A 514 31.47 -22.19 8.02
N ASP A 515 31.96 -23.41 8.24
CA ASP A 515 33.28 -23.83 7.78
C ASP A 515 33.36 -23.89 6.23
N VAL A 516 34.60 -23.89 5.72
CA VAL A 516 34.88 -23.90 4.28
C VAL A 516 34.24 -25.10 3.58
N ARG A 517 34.22 -26.27 4.22
CA ARG A 517 33.61 -27.47 3.63
C ARG A 517 32.10 -27.31 3.49
N SER A 518 31.43 -26.73 4.49
CA SER A 518 29.99 -26.42 4.42
C SER A 518 29.70 -25.41 3.31
N ARG A 519 30.53 -24.36 3.17
CA ARG A 519 30.38 -23.39 2.06
C ARG A 519 30.57 -24.00 0.68
N LEU A 520 31.49 -24.94 0.53
CA LEU A 520 31.64 -25.70 -0.73
C LEU A 520 30.44 -26.61 -1.02
N ARG A 521 29.75 -27.13 0.02
CA ARG A 521 28.47 -27.82 -0.14
C ARG A 521 27.36 -26.84 -0.52
N TRP A 522 27.30 -25.66 0.09
CA TRP A 522 26.35 -24.60 -0.27
C TRP A 522 26.49 -24.18 -1.74
N ALA A 523 27.71 -23.89 -2.22
CA ALA A 523 27.97 -23.53 -3.62
C ALA A 523 27.54 -24.64 -4.60
N SER A 524 27.50 -25.89 -4.13
CA SER A 524 27.07 -27.04 -4.93
C SER A 524 25.57 -27.22 -5.06
N ARG A 525 24.78 -26.51 -4.25
CA ARG A 525 23.31 -26.47 -4.36
C ARG A 525 22.83 -25.61 -5.52
N HIS A 526 23.75 -25.01 -6.28
CA HIS A 526 23.45 -24.32 -7.52
C HIS A 526 22.86 -25.29 -8.57
N ARG A 527 21.63 -25.01 -9.03
CA ARG A 527 20.94 -25.87 -10.02
C ARG A 527 21.53 -25.79 -11.44
N GLY A 528 22.22 -24.70 -11.79
CA GLY A 528 22.74 -24.42 -13.14
C GLY A 528 24.03 -25.15 -13.52
N GLY A 529 24.48 -26.14 -12.72
CA GLY A 529 25.67 -26.92 -13.00
C GLY A 529 26.97 -26.30 -12.47
N TYR A 530 28.11 -26.62 -13.09
CA TYR A 530 29.41 -26.08 -12.66
C TYR A 530 29.58 -24.65 -13.19
N ASN A 531 29.62 -23.68 -12.30
CA ASN A 531 29.94 -22.29 -12.61
C ASN A 531 31.21 -21.84 -11.84
N PRO A 532 32.34 -21.55 -12.52
CA PRO A 532 33.58 -21.10 -11.90
C PRO A 532 33.44 -19.83 -11.04
N GLN A 533 32.61 -18.88 -11.47
CA GLN A 533 32.47 -17.55 -10.86
C GLN A 533 31.96 -17.65 -9.41
N ILE A 534 31.13 -18.64 -9.08
CA ILE A 534 30.66 -18.89 -7.71
C ILE A 534 31.84 -19.18 -6.76
N TYR A 535 32.84 -19.95 -7.22
CA TYR A 535 34.01 -20.29 -6.41
C TYR A 535 34.99 -19.12 -6.33
N ASP A 536 35.14 -18.37 -7.43
CA ASP A 536 35.99 -17.18 -7.45
C ASP A 536 35.49 -16.11 -6.48
N GLN A 537 34.17 -15.88 -6.43
CA GLN A 537 33.53 -14.98 -5.49
C GLN A 537 33.78 -15.41 -4.03
N LEU A 538 33.55 -16.69 -3.72
CA LEU A 538 33.75 -17.22 -2.37
C LEU A 538 35.23 -17.13 -1.94
N ALA A 539 36.17 -17.43 -2.83
CA ALA A 539 37.60 -17.30 -2.55
C ALA A 539 38.02 -15.84 -2.35
N ALA A 540 37.44 -14.91 -3.10
CA ALA A 540 37.69 -13.47 -2.93
C ALA A 540 37.20 -12.97 -1.57
N ALA A 541 36.01 -13.36 -1.13
CA ALA A 541 35.47 -13.00 0.18
C ALA A 541 36.36 -13.51 1.34
N TYR A 542 36.87 -14.74 1.26
CA TYR A 542 37.81 -15.27 2.25
C TYR A 542 39.15 -14.55 2.28
N ARG A 543 39.70 -14.15 1.11
CA ARG A 543 40.94 -13.34 1.07
C ARG A 543 40.76 -11.98 1.74
N ARG A 544 39.64 -11.30 1.47
CA ARG A 544 39.36 -9.98 2.06
C ARG A 544 39.23 -10.01 3.58
N THR A 545 38.80 -11.14 4.13
CA THR A 545 38.68 -11.35 5.59
C THR A 545 39.93 -11.98 6.21
N GLY A 546 41.03 -12.15 5.45
CA GLY A 546 42.31 -12.70 5.95
C GLY A 546 42.38 -14.22 6.03
N HIS A 547 41.36 -14.96 5.60
CA HIS A 547 41.30 -16.42 5.65
C HIS A 547 41.98 -17.06 4.42
N GLU A 548 43.29 -16.88 4.27
CA GLU A 548 44.05 -17.36 3.10
C GLU A 548 44.00 -18.89 2.91
N GLU A 549 44.01 -19.66 3.99
CA GLU A 549 43.87 -21.13 3.90
C GLU A 549 42.51 -21.53 3.34
N ALA A 550 41.43 -20.87 3.76
CA ALA A 550 40.09 -21.10 3.24
C ALA A 550 39.99 -20.76 1.75
N ALA A 551 40.55 -19.60 1.35
CA ALA A 551 40.58 -19.18 -0.05
C ALA A 551 41.32 -20.19 -0.94
N ARG A 552 42.47 -20.72 -0.47
CA ARG A 552 43.20 -21.79 -1.17
C ARG A 552 42.38 -23.06 -1.32
N GLN A 553 41.68 -23.49 -0.26
CA GLN A 553 40.81 -24.67 -0.31
C GLN A 553 39.67 -24.51 -1.34
N VAL A 554 39.07 -23.32 -1.43
CA VAL A 554 38.03 -23.01 -2.42
C VAL A 554 38.60 -23.05 -3.84
N ALA A 555 39.78 -22.48 -4.07
CA ALA A 555 40.44 -22.49 -5.37
C ALA A 555 40.80 -23.91 -5.84
N ILE A 556 41.25 -24.78 -4.92
CA ILE A 556 41.46 -26.21 -5.21
C ILE A 556 40.13 -26.89 -5.57
N ALA A 557 39.07 -26.62 -4.81
CA ALA A 557 37.75 -27.21 -5.04
C ALA A 557 37.15 -26.79 -6.40
N LYS A 558 37.37 -25.54 -6.83
CA LYS A 558 37.04 -25.04 -8.19
C LYS A 558 37.65 -25.95 -9.26
N GLN A 559 38.97 -26.12 -9.23
CA GLN A 559 39.68 -26.94 -10.23
C GLN A 559 39.30 -28.44 -10.15
N TRP A 560 39.05 -28.96 -8.96
CA TRP A 560 38.61 -30.35 -8.79
C TRP A 560 37.24 -30.61 -9.41
N ARG A 561 36.29 -29.68 -9.27
CA ARG A 561 34.94 -29.80 -9.83
C ARG A 561 34.89 -29.60 -11.33
N ARG A 562 35.82 -28.84 -11.90
CA ARG A 562 36.00 -28.71 -13.36
C ARG A 562 36.08 -30.06 -14.07
N ARG A 563 36.55 -31.12 -13.42
CA ARG A 563 36.58 -32.49 -13.98
C ARG A 563 35.24 -33.02 -14.45
N LYS A 564 34.12 -32.54 -13.89
CA LYS A 564 32.78 -32.95 -14.32
C LYS A 564 32.46 -32.52 -15.76
N VAL A 565 33.13 -31.48 -16.26
CA VAL A 565 32.91 -30.94 -17.62
C VAL A 565 34.06 -31.25 -18.59
N LEU A 566 35.15 -31.88 -18.13
CA LEU A 566 36.31 -32.22 -18.97
C LEU A 566 36.13 -33.54 -19.72
N ARG A 567 36.72 -33.64 -20.92
CA ARG A 567 36.89 -34.89 -21.67
C ARG A 567 37.87 -35.84 -20.96
N PRO A 568 37.85 -37.17 -21.22
CA PRO A 568 38.71 -38.15 -20.55
C PRO A 568 40.21 -37.79 -20.41
N PRO A 569 40.94 -37.35 -21.45
CA PRO A 569 42.34 -36.98 -21.29
C PRO A 569 42.53 -35.74 -20.40
N GLY A 570 41.61 -34.78 -20.48
CA GLY A 570 41.60 -33.62 -19.58
C GLY A 570 41.33 -34.01 -18.12
N LYS A 571 40.53 -35.04 -17.86
CA LYS A 571 40.32 -35.56 -16.50
C LYS A 571 41.60 -36.17 -15.92
N LEU A 572 42.35 -36.93 -16.72
CA LEU A 572 43.63 -37.54 -16.30
C LEU A 572 44.67 -36.46 -15.98
N ALA A 573 44.88 -35.50 -16.89
CA ALA A 573 45.81 -34.39 -16.68
C ALA A 573 45.44 -33.57 -15.42
N ASN A 574 44.15 -33.28 -15.23
CA ASN A 574 43.66 -32.56 -14.06
C ASN A 574 43.75 -33.37 -12.76
N TRP A 575 43.78 -34.71 -12.84
CA TRP A 575 44.03 -35.58 -11.69
C TRP A 575 45.52 -35.62 -11.34
N LEU A 576 46.40 -35.71 -12.34
CA LEU A 576 47.85 -35.64 -12.13
C LEU A 576 48.26 -34.31 -11.47
N LEU A 577 47.74 -33.16 -11.95
CA LEU A 577 48.02 -31.84 -11.36
C LEU A 577 47.55 -31.71 -9.90
N TYR A 578 46.46 -32.39 -9.54
CA TYR A 578 46.01 -32.44 -8.15
C TYR A 578 46.98 -33.24 -7.28
N LEU A 579 47.39 -34.42 -7.75
CA LEU A 579 48.25 -35.34 -7.02
C LEU A 579 49.66 -34.80 -6.80
N THR A 580 50.23 -34.14 -7.82
CA THR A 580 51.63 -33.69 -7.79
C THR A 580 51.83 -32.35 -7.09
N VAL A 581 50.98 -31.35 -7.38
CA VAL A 581 51.18 -29.96 -6.91
C VAL A 581 49.91 -29.30 -6.37
N GLY A 582 48.81 -30.04 -6.25
CA GLY A 582 47.52 -29.49 -5.80
C GLY A 582 47.06 -28.29 -6.63
N TYR A 583 47.20 -28.37 -7.96
CA TYR A 583 46.94 -27.27 -8.91
C TYR A 583 47.83 -26.03 -8.72
N GLY A 584 49.02 -26.17 -8.14
CA GLY A 584 49.93 -25.06 -7.84
C GLY A 584 49.64 -24.35 -6.51
N TYR A 585 48.68 -24.85 -5.73
CA TYR A 585 48.39 -24.35 -4.38
C TYR A 585 49.13 -25.15 -3.27
N ARG A 586 49.70 -26.32 -3.61
CA ARG A 586 50.43 -27.21 -2.67
C ARG A 586 51.72 -27.73 -3.29
N THR A 587 52.64 -26.83 -3.62
CA THR A 587 53.93 -27.17 -4.29
C THR A 587 54.82 -28.10 -3.46
N TRP A 588 54.66 -28.14 -2.13
CA TRP A 588 55.39 -29.05 -1.23
C TRP A 588 55.09 -30.54 -1.50
N LEU A 589 53.95 -30.89 -2.10
CA LEU A 589 53.65 -32.27 -2.48
C LEU A 589 54.65 -32.82 -3.49
N ALA A 590 55.19 -31.96 -4.37
CA ALA A 590 56.20 -32.38 -5.32
C ALA A 590 57.49 -32.81 -4.60
N ALA A 591 57.87 -32.13 -3.52
CA ALA A 591 59.03 -32.52 -2.71
C ALA A 591 58.81 -33.89 -2.01
N LEU A 592 57.59 -34.16 -1.55
CA LEU A 592 57.23 -35.49 -1.02
C LEU A 592 57.28 -36.58 -2.09
N TRP A 593 56.75 -36.31 -3.29
CA TRP A 593 56.84 -37.26 -4.41
C TRP A 593 58.28 -37.49 -4.85
N LEU A 594 59.08 -36.44 -4.93
CA LEU A 594 60.53 -36.51 -5.15
C LEU A 594 61.20 -37.40 -4.11
N ALA A 595 60.94 -37.19 -2.82
CA ALA A 595 61.51 -38.00 -1.74
C ALA A 595 61.05 -39.46 -1.77
N ALA A 596 59.76 -39.70 -2.03
CA ALA A 596 59.20 -41.05 -2.12
C ALA A 596 59.74 -41.82 -3.33
N LEU A 597 59.81 -41.18 -4.49
CA LEU A 597 60.42 -41.76 -5.68
C LEU A 597 61.92 -41.98 -5.46
N LEU A 598 62.64 -41.03 -4.86
CA LEU A 598 64.06 -41.20 -4.52
C LEU A 598 64.29 -42.43 -3.63
N ALA A 599 63.47 -42.61 -2.59
CA ALA A 599 63.54 -43.79 -1.73
C ALA A 599 63.25 -45.09 -2.50
N LEU A 600 62.20 -45.08 -3.35
CA LEU A 600 61.84 -46.24 -4.17
C LEU A 600 62.92 -46.59 -5.19
N GLY A 601 63.48 -45.61 -5.91
CA GLY A 601 64.51 -45.83 -6.91
C GLY A 601 65.80 -46.35 -6.28
N THR A 602 66.14 -45.86 -5.08
CA THR A 602 67.30 -46.38 -4.32
C THR A 602 67.13 -47.85 -3.94
N GLN A 603 65.90 -48.34 -3.79
CA GLN A 603 65.60 -49.77 -3.54
C GLN A 603 65.52 -50.61 -4.81
N VAL A 604 65.01 -50.04 -5.91
CA VAL A 604 64.78 -50.75 -7.17
C VAL A 604 66.07 -50.92 -7.98
N PHE A 605 66.96 -49.91 -7.96
CA PHE A 605 68.18 -49.92 -8.74
C PHE A 605 69.33 -50.60 -7.98
N ASP A 606 69.50 -51.89 -8.22
CA ASP A 606 70.57 -52.70 -7.65
C ASP A 606 71.80 -52.80 -8.58
N PRO A 607 73.03 -52.82 -8.06
CA PRO A 607 74.24 -52.98 -8.89
C PRO A 607 74.22 -54.24 -9.78
N GLY A 608 73.55 -55.32 -9.36
CA GLY A 608 73.45 -56.57 -10.12
C GLY A 608 72.59 -56.48 -11.39
N GLN A 609 71.86 -55.38 -11.56
CA GLN A 609 70.98 -55.12 -12.71
C GLN A 609 71.51 -53.98 -13.59
N MET A 610 72.78 -53.60 -13.42
CA MET A 610 73.39 -52.45 -14.08
C MET A 610 74.67 -52.86 -14.81
N THR A 611 74.70 -52.68 -16.13
CA THR A 611 75.90 -52.86 -16.94
C THR A 611 76.60 -51.53 -17.15
N ARG A 612 77.93 -51.55 -17.14
CA ARG A 612 78.74 -50.34 -17.32
C ARG A 612 78.75 -49.96 -18.80
N ALA A 613 78.33 -48.73 -19.11
CA ALA A 613 78.18 -48.25 -20.48
C ALA A 613 79.39 -47.45 -21.00
N ALA A 614 80.20 -46.87 -20.10
CA ALA A 614 81.38 -46.07 -20.45
C ALA A 614 82.58 -46.36 -19.52
N THR A 615 83.79 -46.19 -20.04
CA THR A 615 85.05 -46.21 -19.26
C THR A 615 85.88 -44.96 -19.55
N PRO A 616 86.38 -44.25 -18.53
CA PRO A 616 86.22 -44.48 -17.09
C PRO A 616 84.83 -44.05 -16.56
N ALA A 617 84.26 -44.85 -15.66
CA ALA A 617 82.96 -44.59 -15.02
C ALA A 617 83.09 -44.61 -13.49
N PRO A 618 82.36 -43.74 -12.76
CA PRO A 618 82.30 -43.77 -11.31
C PRO A 618 81.68 -45.07 -10.78
N SER A 619 81.97 -45.43 -9.53
CA SER A 619 81.31 -46.55 -8.85
C SER A 619 79.80 -46.35 -8.82
N PHE A 620 79.03 -47.41 -9.11
CA PHE A 620 77.58 -47.33 -9.13
C PHE A 620 77.03 -46.91 -7.75
N SER A 621 76.17 -45.90 -7.75
CA SER A 621 75.41 -45.48 -6.58
C SER A 621 73.94 -45.50 -6.92
N ALA A 622 73.15 -46.36 -6.28
CA ALA A 622 71.70 -46.44 -6.51
C ALA A 622 71.00 -45.10 -6.27
N LEU A 623 71.39 -44.39 -5.22
CA LEU A 623 70.87 -43.05 -4.90
C LEU A 623 71.30 -42.01 -5.95
N GLY A 624 72.58 -42.00 -6.34
CA GLY A 624 73.09 -41.07 -7.36
C GLY A 624 72.46 -41.31 -8.73
N TYR A 625 72.31 -42.58 -9.13
CA TYR A 625 71.63 -42.97 -10.36
C TYR A 625 70.14 -42.57 -10.34
N THR A 626 69.45 -42.79 -9.21
CA THR A 626 68.06 -42.36 -9.05
C THR A 626 67.89 -40.85 -9.17
N LEU A 627 68.80 -40.06 -8.56
CA LEU A 627 68.79 -38.60 -8.66
C LEU A 627 69.00 -38.13 -10.11
N ASP A 628 69.95 -38.71 -10.84
CA ASP A 628 70.20 -38.37 -12.24
C ASP A 628 69.00 -38.62 -13.15
N VAL A 629 68.37 -39.77 -12.97
CA VAL A 629 67.22 -40.18 -13.78
C VAL A 629 65.99 -39.33 -13.44
N LEU A 630 65.86 -38.84 -12.20
CA LEU A 630 64.68 -38.13 -11.71
C LEU A 630 64.78 -36.59 -11.79
N LEU A 631 65.99 -36.02 -11.77
CA LEU A 631 66.24 -34.58 -11.88
C LEU A 631 66.69 -34.23 -13.31
N PRO A 632 65.81 -33.74 -14.20
CA PRO A 632 66.12 -33.53 -15.62
C PRO A 632 67.21 -32.49 -15.92
N ILE A 633 67.66 -31.73 -14.91
CA ILE A 633 68.62 -30.64 -15.04
C ILE A 633 69.95 -30.97 -14.31
N GLY A 634 69.98 -32.01 -13.47
CA GLY A 634 71.18 -32.45 -12.76
C GLY A 634 71.94 -33.52 -13.53
N ASP A 635 73.28 -33.47 -13.52
CA ASP A 635 74.15 -34.51 -14.08
C ASP A 635 75.22 -34.88 -13.05
N LEU A 636 74.98 -35.97 -12.31
CA LEU A 636 75.91 -36.62 -11.39
C LEU A 636 76.75 -37.70 -12.10
N GLY A 637 76.58 -37.87 -13.43
CA GLY A 637 77.34 -38.78 -14.28
C GLY A 637 77.00 -40.26 -14.13
N GLN A 638 76.04 -40.65 -13.28
CA GLN A 638 75.64 -42.04 -13.05
C GLN A 638 74.78 -42.58 -14.20
N GLN A 639 73.79 -41.82 -14.67
CA GLN A 639 72.89 -42.25 -15.76
C GLN A 639 73.64 -42.51 -17.08
N LYS A 640 74.67 -41.72 -17.37
CA LYS A 640 75.49 -41.89 -18.59
C LYS A 640 76.50 -43.05 -18.47
N ALA A 641 76.91 -43.36 -17.25
CA ALA A 641 77.94 -44.37 -16.96
C ALA A 641 77.38 -45.79 -16.83
N TRP A 642 76.10 -45.95 -16.49
CA TRP A 642 75.47 -47.23 -16.19
C TRP A 642 74.18 -47.42 -16.99
N GLN A 643 74.03 -48.57 -17.65
CA GLN A 643 72.83 -48.98 -18.36
C GLN A 643 72.07 -50.04 -17.54
N PRO A 644 70.78 -49.83 -17.27
CA PRO A 644 69.95 -50.79 -16.55
C PRO A 644 69.51 -51.94 -17.46
N ASP A 645 69.57 -53.16 -16.95
CA ASP A 645 69.18 -54.38 -17.65
C ASP A 645 67.85 -54.96 -17.12
N GLY A 646 67.14 -55.69 -17.98
CA GLY A 646 65.89 -56.36 -17.62
C GLY A 646 64.81 -55.41 -17.11
N ALA A 647 64.24 -55.68 -15.93
CA ALA A 647 63.15 -54.89 -15.37
C ALA A 647 63.58 -53.47 -14.93
N ALA A 648 64.86 -53.25 -14.59
CA ALA A 648 65.38 -51.95 -14.19
C ALA A 648 65.31 -50.92 -15.32
N GLN A 649 65.36 -51.36 -16.58
CA GLN A 649 65.26 -50.47 -17.75
C GLN A 649 63.92 -49.73 -17.80
N TYR A 650 62.82 -50.46 -17.57
CA TYR A 650 61.48 -49.87 -17.55
C TYR A 650 61.29 -48.91 -16.37
N TRP A 651 61.87 -49.23 -15.21
CA TRP A 651 61.88 -48.32 -14.06
C TRP A 651 62.67 -47.03 -14.35
N SER A 652 63.81 -47.12 -15.03
CA SER A 652 64.57 -45.94 -15.46
C SER A 652 63.72 -45.00 -16.33
N TRP A 653 63.03 -45.53 -17.35
CA TRP A 653 62.12 -44.71 -18.18
C TRP A 653 60.96 -44.11 -17.39
N ALA A 654 60.38 -44.87 -16.46
CA ALA A 654 59.29 -44.37 -15.61
C ALA A 654 59.74 -43.21 -14.70
N PHE A 655 60.95 -43.30 -14.14
CA PHE A 655 61.53 -42.25 -13.30
C PHE A 655 61.88 -40.99 -14.10
N ILE A 656 62.42 -41.12 -15.32
CA ILE A 656 62.64 -39.98 -16.23
C ILE A 656 61.33 -39.27 -16.53
N ALA A 657 60.29 -40.03 -16.90
CA ALA A 657 58.98 -39.48 -17.19
C ALA A 657 58.39 -38.78 -15.95
N ALA A 658 58.49 -39.40 -14.76
CA ALA A 658 58.02 -38.82 -13.50
C ALA A 658 58.77 -37.52 -13.14
N GLY A 659 60.09 -37.49 -13.35
CA GLY A 659 60.94 -36.32 -13.12
C GLY A 659 60.54 -35.12 -13.98
N TRP A 660 60.31 -35.34 -15.27
CA TRP A 660 59.80 -34.30 -16.18
C TRP A 660 58.39 -33.84 -15.83
N ILE A 661 57.48 -34.75 -15.44
CA ILE A 661 56.11 -34.41 -15.02
C ILE A 661 56.13 -33.54 -13.75
N LEU A 662 56.90 -33.94 -12.72
CA LEU A 662 57.00 -33.20 -11.46
C LEU A 662 57.65 -31.83 -11.66
N SER A 663 58.75 -31.76 -12.40
CA SER A 663 59.46 -30.51 -12.69
C SER A 663 58.56 -29.53 -13.45
N THR A 664 57.86 -30.00 -14.48
CA THR A 664 56.91 -29.18 -15.25
C THR A 664 55.76 -28.69 -14.38
N ALA A 665 55.21 -29.56 -13.51
CA ALA A 665 54.12 -29.20 -12.60
C ALA A 665 54.55 -28.15 -11.55
N VAL A 666 55.77 -28.26 -11.02
CA VAL A 666 56.34 -27.29 -10.06
C VAL A 666 56.59 -25.94 -10.74
N VAL A 667 57.22 -25.93 -11.91
CA VAL A 667 57.44 -24.69 -12.68
C VAL A 667 56.11 -24.01 -13.01
N ALA A 668 55.12 -24.76 -13.48
CA ALA A 668 53.79 -24.23 -13.77
C ALA A 668 53.05 -23.71 -12.52
N GLY A 669 53.33 -24.30 -11.34
CA GLY A 669 52.81 -23.85 -10.06
C GLY A 669 53.47 -22.57 -9.53
N LEU A 670 54.80 -22.47 -9.65
CA LEU A 670 55.61 -21.32 -9.20
C LEU A 670 55.43 -20.09 -10.09
N THR A 671 55.37 -20.29 -11.42
CA THR A 671 55.15 -19.22 -12.41
C THR A 671 53.73 -18.67 -12.40
N GLY A 672 52.82 -19.26 -11.61
CA GLY A 672 51.42 -18.81 -11.52
C GLY A 672 50.59 -19.09 -12.78
N VAL A 673 51.16 -19.77 -13.78
CA VAL A 673 50.45 -20.18 -15.01
C VAL A 673 49.24 -21.06 -14.68
N LEU A 674 49.33 -21.88 -13.62
CA LEU A 674 48.20 -22.69 -13.11
C LEU A 674 47.23 -21.89 -12.22
N LYS A 675 47.65 -20.75 -11.65
CA LYS A 675 46.81 -19.91 -10.78
C LYS A 675 45.89 -18.98 -11.58
N ARG A 676 46.21 -18.70 -12.85
CA ARG A 676 45.54 -17.72 -13.71
C ARG A 676 44.37 -18.24 -14.56
N ASN A 677 44.12 -19.56 -14.61
CA ASN A 677 43.08 -20.16 -15.49
C ASN A 677 41.96 -20.88 -14.72
#